data_AF-A0A353JAH0-F1
#
_entry.id   AF-A0A353JAH0-F1
#
_cell.length_a   1.000
_cell.length_b   1.000
_cell.length_c   1.000
_cell.angle_alpha   90.00
_cell.angle_beta   90.00
_cell.angle_gamma   90.00
#
_symmetry.space_group_name_H-M   'P 1'
#
loop_
_entity.id
_entity.type
_entity.pdbx_description
1 polymer ?
#
loop_
_entity_poly.entity_id
_entity_poly.type
_entity_poly.pdbx_seq_one_letter_code
_entity_poly.pdbx_strand_id
1 'polypeptide(L)'
;MIMKKKIVQEENIIDTNDDVIAMPPVISSPSNKKERRKNHLFSKALFKESLHSNRLGLTIVSLGNALIMVVIIIILSTLHINSTSAALSDLFSNADYENTVKSGAISLYSGYSNTSEAYETFLSSDDTVRLLFKTEVEKVEDETLNTSIEAAKKVYDATYDVTPGDVSTKESVAKSATMEIANKTLDALTNYTDEEKRVGKMIVSTYFDIYSKDKTKTTKDILKVAIPSAFSNEIISTYKISDSEKIEKISYLLNDAVIRVYDNSENIENVKIDSSLKLLPFLADTTTNQFVAKMCDELLAKYDLNKDEYITNDSIRSGSVSSSCQAYVIETLEKYAYYQYLPNFTVEYKTNDLGYPVRLVGTGTYAPNGNEIKEEVAVTVYNPDVYVKEKEKMGKTSNMLQKMHKDILTGESYSEEEIYKAKEEAKENILTISSKLDSFMKIYLKRIDNKNEYFDGTNIDKEAIADLAVKEVTNMAKATLIQTYNSKNDIKISSIEEITVENSSMSGKEMMTLVKGYAASGISSFETYSSDYINEGYSLEEANLLATNKGSQGVMAQLPTSVDESLQEMGDMNTYGIIVGVVSFGIAALLIPLVYTILLSKNLVSEKVETGSLAFTLSTPTTRTSFIFTQACYLIFSEAIMALTLLLFSILTREIGILAGSTDLESSLPILDLCLYALGNFMVSLAISGINFLTSCHFNKTSQSIGVGGGIAIFFFICSILGLFATKAIPGTIRITMMSLFNYLTINSLFDALSVMSGDYFTYWFKLMFLLIIAIVTYFIGALDFKKKDLPL
;
A
#
# COMPACT_ATOMS: atom_id res chain seq x y z
N MET A 1 28.57 79.63 11.67
CA MET A 1 29.60 78.98 12.49
C MET A 1 30.71 78.49 11.55
N ILE A 2 31.89 79.11 11.64
CA ILE A 2 33.21 78.75 11.04
C ILE A 2 33.30 78.37 9.52
N MET A 3 33.91 79.30 8.77
CA MET A 3 34.77 79.20 7.55
C MET A 3 34.46 78.16 6.45
N LYS A 4 34.12 78.52 5.19
CA LYS A 4 34.77 79.35 4.13
C LYS A 4 35.89 78.68 3.29
N LYS A 5 35.60 78.68 1.98
CA LYS A 5 36.41 78.37 0.77
C LYS A 5 37.84 78.96 0.70
N LYS A 6 38.77 78.12 0.18
CA LYS A 6 39.53 78.23 -1.12
C LYS A 6 40.52 79.41 -1.33
N ILE A 7 41.39 79.26 -2.35
CA ILE A 7 42.25 80.27 -3.07
C ILE A 7 43.65 80.43 -2.39
N VAL A 8 44.84 80.50 -3.02
CA VAL A 8 45.49 80.44 -4.37
C VAL A 8 47.03 80.49 -4.07
N GLN A 9 47.91 79.71 -4.71
CA GLN A 9 48.80 80.04 -5.88
C GLN A 9 49.95 81.03 -5.57
N GLU A 10 51.04 80.99 -6.38
CA GLU A 10 52.24 81.88 -6.35
C GLU A 10 53.13 81.67 -5.08
N GLU A 11 54.44 81.96 -4.98
CA GLU A 11 55.56 82.29 -5.89
C GLU A 11 56.89 81.99 -5.11
N ASN A 12 58.14 81.96 -5.64
CA ASN A 12 58.68 82.05 -7.01
C ASN A 12 60.06 81.32 -7.14
N ILE A 13 60.60 81.34 -8.37
CA ILE A 13 61.99 81.23 -8.86
C ILE A 13 63.07 81.85 -7.93
N ILE A 14 64.25 81.21 -7.82
CA ILE A 14 65.57 81.86 -8.06
C ILE A 14 66.60 80.81 -8.53
N ASP A 15 67.33 81.22 -9.56
CA ASP A 15 68.36 80.50 -10.31
C ASP A 15 69.72 80.56 -9.59
N THR A 16 70.55 79.54 -9.80
CA THR A 16 72.01 79.73 -9.99
C THR A 16 72.62 78.46 -10.58
N ASN A 17 72.89 78.51 -11.89
CA ASN A 17 73.84 77.61 -12.55
C ASN A 17 75.23 77.72 -11.91
N ASP A 18 75.98 76.59 -11.89
CA ASP A 18 77.31 76.52 -12.52
C ASP A 18 77.86 75.07 -12.46
N ASP A 19 77.69 74.38 -13.58
CA ASP A 19 78.72 73.72 -14.41
C ASP A 19 79.86 72.81 -13.83
N VAL A 20 80.11 71.74 -14.60
CA VAL A 20 81.38 70.98 -14.77
C VAL A 20 81.72 69.72 -13.91
N ILE A 21 81.45 68.56 -14.53
CA ILE A 21 82.32 67.36 -14.76
C ILE A 21 83.21 66.81 -13.62
N ALA A 22 82.91 65.59 -13.12
CA ALA A 22 83.79 64.38 -13.07
C ALA A 22 83.33 63.32 -12.03
N MET A 23 83.50 62.03 -12.35
CA MET A 23 83.38 60.89 -11.41
C MET A 23 84.74 60.56 -10.75
N PRO A 24 84.84 59.70 -9.72
CA PRO A 24 83.86 59.18 -8.74
C PRO A 24 84.26 59.76 -7.34
N PRO A 25 84.59 59.05 -6.21
CA PRO A 25 84.27 57.71 -5.68
C PRO A 25 83.87 57.72 -4.16
N VAL A 26 84.03 56.55 -3.52
CA VAL A 26 84.06 56.25 -2.06
C VAL A 26 82.74 55.88 -1.37
N ILE A 27 82.72 54.61 -0.94
CA ILE A 27 81.75 53.95 -0.07
C ILE A 27 81.78 54.58 1.33
N SER A 28 80.63 55.02 1.86
CA SER A 28 80.45 55.24 3.29
C SER A 28 79.65 54.10 3.93
N SER A 29 80.19 53.56 5.02
CA SER A 29 79.64 52.43 5.77
C SER A 29 78.39 52.81 6.60
N PRO A 30 77.54 51.85 7.02
CA PRO A 30 76.11 52.11 7.23
C PRO A 30 75.76 52.72 8.59
N SER A 31 74.77 53.62 8.59
CA SER A 31 74.09 54.03 9.82
C SER A 31 73.05 52.99 10.24
N ASN A 32 73.26 52.36 11.40
CA ASN A 32 72.35 51.35 11.94
C ASN A 32 71.02 51.98 12.41
N LYS A 33 69.95 51.87 11.61
CA LYS A 33 68.57 51.85 12.10
C LYS A 33 67.82 50.63 11.56
N LYS A 34 68.00 49.49 12.25
CA LYS A 34 67.12 48.33 12.11
C LYS A 34 65.74 48.63 12.70
N GLU A 35 64.88 49.28 11.94
CA GLU A 35 63.44 49.13 12.16
C GLU A 35 63.06 47.67 11.94
N ARG A 36 62.68 46.97 13.01
CA ARG A 36 62.05 45.65 12.92
C ARG A 36 60.65 45.81 12.31
N ARG A 37 60.58 45.95 10.99
CA ARG A 37 59.30 45.87 10.25
C ARG A 37 58.68 44.50 10.51
N LYS A 38 57.41 44.49 10.91
CA LYS A 38 56.66 43.25 11.18
C LYS A 38 56.58 42.44 9.89
N ASN A 39 57.02 41.19 9.92
CA ASN A 39 56.83 40.25 8.81
C ASN A 39 55.34 39.90 8.69
N HIS A 40 54.60 40.66 7.88
CA HIS A 40 53.23 40.29 7.54
C HIS A 40 53.23 39.03 6.67
N LEU A 41 52.40 38.04 7.04
CA LEU A 41 52.26 36.80 6.27
C LEU A 41 51.69 37.07 4.86
N PHE A 42 50.79 38.04 4.74
CA PHE A 42 50.17 38.40 3.47
C PHE A 42 50.87 39.58 2.77
N SER A 43 51.21 39.41 1.49
CA SER A 43 51.80 40.46 0.66
C SER A 43 50.77 41.06 -0.32
N LYS A 44 50.31 42.29 -0.05
CA LYS A 44 49.37 43.01 -0.94
C LYS A 44 49.91 43.18 -2.36
N ALA A 45 51.23 43.30 -2.53
CA ALA A 45 51.87 43.45 -3.83
C ALA A 45 51.76 42.16 -4.66
N LEU A 46 52.14 41.01 -4.08
CA LEU A 46 52.08 39.70 -4.76
C LEU A 46 50.64 39.30 -5.10
N PHE A 47 49.69 39.58 -4.21
CA PHE A 47 48.27 39.33 -4.50
C PHE A 47 47.78 40.19 -5.68
N LYS A 48 48.15 41.48 -5.73
CA LYS A 48 47.78 42.38 -6.83
C LYS A 48 48.45 41.99 -8.15
N GLU A 49 49.68 41.48 -8.11
CA GLU A 49 50.39 40.90 -9.25
C GLU A 49 49.65 39.67 -9.80
N SER A 50 49.39 38.65 -8.95
CA SER A 50 48.66 37.45 -9.33
C SER A 50 47.27 37.77 -9.89
N LEU A 51 46.56 38.73 -9.27
CA LEU A 51 45.28 39.23 -9.77
C LEU A 51 45.41 39.91 -11.14
N HIS A 52 46.38 40.80 -11.33
CA HIS A 52 46.54 41.50 -12.61
C HIS A 52 46.93 40.56 -13.75
N SER A 53 47.76 39.56 -13.44
CA SER A 53 48.21 38.54 -14.40
C SER A 53 47.10 37.58 -14.81
N ASN A 54 46.18 37.21 -13.91
CA ASN A 54 45.17 36.18 -14.16
C ASN A 54 43.72 36.70 -14.31
N ARG A 55 43.47 38.01 -14.15
CA ARG A 55 42.11 38.60 -14.20
C ARG A 55 41.30 38.20 -15.43
N LEU A 56 41.93 38.16 -16.62
CA LEU A 56 41.23 37.84 -17.87
C LEU A 56 40.69 36.40 -17.82
N GLY A 57 41.56 35.44 -17.47
CA GLY A 57 41.19 34.04 -17.31
C GLY A 57 40.09 33.86 -16.26
N LEU A 58 40.24 34.49 -15.09
CA LEU A 58 39.22 34.45 -14.03
C LEU A 58 37.87 34.99 -14.52
N THR A 59 37.84 36.13 -15.21
CA THR A 59 36.58 36.69 -15.74
C THR A 59 35.95 35.83 -16.83
N ILE A 60 36.75 35.28 -17.76
CA ILE A 60 36.25 34.43 -18.86
C ILE A 60 35.69 33.13 -18.31
N VAL A 61 36.40 32.49 -17.37
CA VAL A 61 35.96 31.23 -16.74
C VAL A 61 34.72 31.45 -15.88
N SER A 62 34.69 32.51 -15.07
CA SER A 62 33.51 32.87 -14.24
C SER A 62 32.27 33.08 -15.11
N LEU A 63 32.39 33.88 -16.18
CA LEU A 63 31.27 34.15 -17.10
C LEU A 63 30.89 32.94 -17.94
N GLY A 64 31.85 32.13 -18.39
CA GLY A 64 31.59 30.90 -19.15
C GLY A 64 30.88 29.83 -18.31
N ASN A 65 31.26 29.68 -17.04
CA ASN A 65 30.61 28.75 -16.12
C ASN A 65 29.20 29.24 -15.74
N ALA A 66 29.04 30.54 -15.50
CA ALA A 66 27.73 31.16 -15.30
C ALA A 66 26.82 31.00 -16.54
N LEU A 67 27.35 31.14 -17.76
CA LEU A 67 26.61 30.96 -19.01
C LEU A 67 26.00 29.54 -19.11
N ILE A 68 26.72 28.51 -18.67
CA ILE A 68 26.18 27.14 -18.64
C ILE A 68 24.92 27.07 -17.75
N MET A 69 24.98 27.62 -16.53
CA MET A 69 23.81 27.68 -15.65
C MET A 69 22.67 28.49 -16.24
N VAL A 70 22.97 29.63 -16.87
CA VAL A 70 21.98 30.48 -17.54
C VAL A 70 21.25 29.68 -18.63
N VAL A 71 21.98 28.99 -19.50
CA VAL A 71 21.42 28.19 -20.59
C VAL A 71 20.58 27.02 -20.05
N ILE A 72 21.06 26.30 -19.03
CA ILE A 72 20.31 25.18 -18.45
C ILE A 72 19.01 25.65 -17.79
N ILE A 73 19.04 26.69 -16.95
CA ILE A 73 17.84 27.19 -16.27
C ILE A 73 16.84 27.77 -17.28
N ILE A 74 17.30 28.44 -18.35
CA ILE A 74 16.41 28.93 -19.42
C ILE A 74 15.74 27.75 -20.15
N ILE A 75 16.50 26.73 -20.55
CA ILE A 75 15.93 25.53 -21.19
C ILE A 75 14.90 24.87 -20.28
N LEU A 76 15.22 24.68 -18.99
CA LEU A 76 14.29 24.16 -18.00
C LEU A 76 13.03 25.01 -17.85
N SER A 77 13.15 26.35 -17.85
CA SER A 77 11.99 27.26 -17.79
C SER A 77 11.05 27.22 -19.01
N THR A 78 11.38 26.44 -20.05
CA THR A 78 10.50 26.15 -21.20
C THR A 78 9.93 24.74 -21.19
N LEU A 79 10.32 23.90 -20.22
CA LEU A 79 10.00 22.48 -20.16
C LEU A 79 9.20 22.17 -18.89
N HIS A 80 7.89 21.98 -19.04
CA HIS A 80 6.96 21.60 -17.95
C HIS A 80 7.21 20.17 -17.41
N ILE A 81 8.44 19.77 -17.11
CA ILE A 81 8.79 18.38 -16.76
C ILE A 81 8.12 17.94 -15.46
N ASN A 82 7.98 18.84 -14.48
CA ASN A 82 7.30 18.54 -13.23
C ASN A 82 5.78 18.28 -13.42
N SER A 83 5.16 18.66 -14.54
CA SER A 83 3.76 18.26 -14.81
C SER A 83 3.61 16.76 -15.04
N THR A 84 4.65 16.08 -15.55
CA THR A 84 4.69 14.61 -15.67
C THR A 84 4.80 13.94 -14.30
N SER A 85 5.64 14.49 -13.41
CA SER A 85 5.75 14.04 -12.01
C SER A 85 4.43 14.24 -11.25
N ALA A 86 3.82 15.42 -11.37
CA ALA A 86 2.50 15.70 -10.80
C ALA A 86 1.41 14.76 -11.35
N ALA A 87 1.35 14.53 -12.67
CA ALA A 87 0.39 13.62 -13.28
C ALA A 87 0.57 12.16 -12.85
N LEU A 88 1.80 11.72 -12.60
CA LEU A 88 2.08 10.41 -12.01
C LEU A 88 1.64 10.35 -10.54
N SER A 89 1.93 11.39 -9.74
CA SER A 89 1.50 11.48 -8.34
C SER A 89 -0.04 11.49 -8.20
N ASP A 90 -0.73 12.26 -9.05
CA ASP A 90 -2.20 12.25 -9.16
C ASP A 90 -2.73 10.87 -9.56
N LEU A 91 -2.06 10.16 -10.47
CA LEU A 91 -2.42 8.80 -10.89
C LEU A 91 -2.31 7.80 -9.73
N PHE A 92 -1.29 7.90 -8.88
CA PHE A 92 -1.18 7.08 -7.67
C PHE A 92 -2.26 7.41 -6.64
N SER A 93 -2.46 8.70 -6.36
CA SER A 93 -3.53 9.15 -5.44
C SER A 93 -4.91 8.69 -5.92
N ASN A 94 -5.14 8.63 -7.23
CA ASN A 94 -6.38 8.11 -7.81
C ASN A 94 -6.49 6.57 -7.73
N ALA A 95 -5.38 5.83 -7.83
CA ALA A 95 -5.38 4.37 -7.75
C ALA A 95 -5.65 3.85 -6.32
N ASP A 96 -5.06 4.49 -5.31
CA ASP A 96 -5.35 4.20 -3.89
C ASP A 96 -6.81 4.53 -3.56
N TYR A 97 -7.31 5.63 -4.12
CA TYR A 97 -8.70 6.05 -3.97
C TYR A 97 -9.68 5.10 -4.69
N GLU A 98 -9.36 4.62 -5.90
CA GLU A 98 -10.11 3.59 -6.63
C GLU A 98 -10.29 2.33 -5.77
N ASN A 99 -9.20 1.79 -5.22
CA ASN A 99 -9.22 0.58 -4.39
C ASN A 99 -10.05 0.80 -3.11
N THR A 100 -9.88 1.95 -2.46
CA THR A 100 -10.66 2.34 -1.27
C THR A 100 -12.17 2.41 -1.58
N VAL A 101 -12.56 3.06 -2.68
CA VAL A 101 -13.97 3.19 -3.10
C VAL A 101 -14.57 1.84 -3.47
N LYS A 102 -13.84 0.99 -4.22
CA LYS A 102 -14.29 -0.37 -4.55
C LYS A 102 -14.45 -1.23 -3.31
N SER A 103 -13.44 -1.28 -2.44
CA SER A 103 -13.46 -2.06 -1.19
C SER A 103 -14.65 -1.65 -0.31
N GLY A 104 -14.84 -0.35 -0.06
CA GLY A 104 -15.98 0.15 0.73
C GLY A 104 -17.35 -0.18 0.12
N ALA A 105 -17.46 -0.16 -1.21
CA ALA A 105 -18.70 -0.51 -1.91
C ALA A 105 -19.02 -2.01 -1.79
N ILE A 106 -18.00 -2.86 -1.98
CA ILE A 106 -18.10 -4.31 -1.80
C ILE A 106 -18.45 -4.63 -0.34
N SER A 107 -17.82 -4.00 0.66
CA SER A 107 -18.09 -4.27 2.07
C SER A 107 -19.52 -3.90 2.49
N LEU A 108 -20.06 -2.76 2.02
CA LEU A 108 -21.46 -2.41 2.28
C LEU A 108 -22.43 -3.33 1.54
N TYR A 109 -22.19 -3.59 0.25
CA TYR A 109 -23.04 -4.47 -0.55
C TYR A 109 -23.10 -5.90 0.02
N SER A 110 -21.94 -6.52 0.25
CA SER A 110 -21.85 -7.88 0.81
C SER A 110 -22.44 -7.92 2.23
N GLY A 111 -22.21 -6.88 3.04
CA GLY A 111 -22.84 -6.75 4.36
C GLY A 111 -24.37 -6.77 4.30
N TYR A 112 -24.97 -5.95 3.43
CA TYR A 112 -26.42 -5.89 3.25
C TYR A 112 -26.98 -7.19 2.65
N SER A 113 -26.38 -7.66 1.55
CA SER A 113 -26.80 -8.83 0.77
C SER A 113 -26.73 -10.09 1.64
N ASN A 114 -25.57 -10.41 2.22
CA ASN A 114 -25.38 -11.59 3.08
C ASN A 114 -26.26 -11.57 4.33
N THR A 115 -26.48 -10.40 4.95
CA THR A 115 -27.36 -10.30 6.14
C THR A 115 -28.82 -10.56 5.76
N SER A 116 -29.30 -9.99 4.65
CA SER A 116 -30.67 -10.23 4.17
C SER A 116 -30.89 -11.67 3.72
N GLU A 117 -29.91 -12.28 3.04
CA GLU A 117 -29.95 -13.66 2.59
C GLU A 117 -29.96 -14.63 3.78
N ALA A 118 -29.06 -14.47 4.76
CA ALA A 118 -29.06 -15.26 5.99
C ALA A 118 -30.37 -15.12 6.79
N TYR A 119 -30.94 -13.92 6.83
CA TYR A 119 -32.21 -13.64 7.52
C TYR A 119 -33.40 -14.35 6.86
N GLU A 120 -33.57 -14.26 5.54
CA GLU A 120 -34.65 -14.97 4.83
C GLU A 120 -34.45 -16.50 4.86
N THR A 121 -33.21 -16.99 4.69
CA THR A 121 -32.91 -18.43 4.79
C THR A 121 -33.26 -18.98 6.17
N PHE A 122 -32.94 -18.27 7.25
CA PHE A 122 -33.30 -18.71 8.59
C PHE A 122 -34.81 -18.71 8.83
N LEU A 123 -35.52 -17.64 8.45
CA LEU A 123 -36.99 -17.59 8.62
C LEU A 123 -37.71 -18.66 7.81
N SER A 124 -37.29 -18.89 6.56
CA SER A 124 -37.83 -19.97 5.73
C SER A 124 -37.59 -21.35 6.37
N SER A 125 -36.42 -21.56 6.97
CA SER A 125 -36.10 -22.80 7.68
C SER A 125 -36.93 -22.97 8.97
N ASP A 126 -37.05 -21.93 9.79
CA ASP A 126 -37.86 -21.90 11.01
C ASP A 126 -39.34 -22.16 10.72
N ASP A 127 -39.92 -21.49 9.73
CA ASP A 127 -41.32 -21.70 9.33
C ASP A 127 -41.55 -23.11 8.76
N THR A 128 -40.59 -23.66 8.00
CA THR A 128 -40.64 -25.05 7.50
C THR A 128 -40.62 -26.07 8.64
N VAL A 129 -39.72 -25.90 9.62
CA VAL A 129 -39.63 -26.81 10.78
C VAL A 129 -40.86 -26.68 11.70
N ARG A 130 -41.40 -25.47 11.89
CA ARG A 130 -42.66 -25.26 12.62
C ARG A 130 -43.85 -25.93 11.94
N LEU A 131 -43.90 -25.90 10.60
CA LEU A 131 -44.92 -26.59 9.83
C LEU A 131 -44.76 -28.11 9.92
N LEU A 132 -43.52 -28.63 9.97
CA LEU A 132 -43.23 -30.04 10.16
C LEU A 132 -43.78 -30.54 11.50
N PHE A 133 -43.39 -29.93 12.62
CA PHE A 133 -43.89 -30.31 13.96
C PHE A 133 -45.42 -30.20 14.07
N LYS A 134 -46.00 -29.15 13.50
CA LYS A 134 -47.47 -29.01 13.45
C LYS A 134 -48.11 -30.17 12.69
N THR A 135 -47.61 -30.48 11.50
CA THR A 135 -48.13 -31.53 10.62
C THR A 135 -47.99 -32.91 11.27
N GLU A 136 -46.83 -33.20 11.85
CA GLU A 136 -46.54 -34.43 12.58
C GLU A 136 -47.57 -34.68 13.70
N VAL A 137 -47.77 -33.69 14.57
CA VAL A 137 -48.73 -33.76 15.67
C VAL A 137 -50.16 -33.94 15.15
N GLU A 138 -50.60 -33.09 14.22
CA GLU A 138 -51.97 -33.14 13.66
C GLU A 138 -52.26 -34.48 12.95
N LYS A 139 -51.24 -35.16 12.39
CA LYS A 139 -51.40 -36.45 11.72
C LYS A 139 -51.79 -37.60 12.65
N VAL A 140 -51.55 -37.52 13.96
CA VAL A 140 -51.94 -38.57 14.93
C VAL A 140 -53.47 -38.75 15.00
N GLU A 141 -54.24 -37.67 14.80
CA GLU A 141 -55.71 -37.68 14.80
C GLU A 141 -56.34 -37.53 13.41
N ASP A 142 -55.54 -37.55 12.33
CA ASP A 142 -56.04 -37.46 10.95
C ASP A 142 -57.02 -38.62 10.64
N GLU A 143 -58.29 -38.29 10.40
CA GLU A 143 -59.35 -39.27 10.14
C GLU A 143 -59.10 -40.11 8.88
N THR A 144 -58.43 -39.55 7.87
CA THR A 144 -58.12 -40.22 6.60
C THR A 144 -57.00 -41.25 6.81
N LEU A 145 -55.95 -40.88 7.56
CA LEU A 145 -54.88 -41.78 7.95
C LEU A 145 -55.41 -42.91 8.83
N ASN A 146 -56.19 -42.58 9.87
CA ASN A 146 -56.80 -43.57 10.77
C ASN A 146 -57.69 -44.56 10.00
N THR A 147 -58.55 -44.08 9.09
CA THR A 147 -59.39 -44.94 8.23
C THR A 147 -58.55 -45.84 7.33
N SER A 148 -57.47 -45.32 6.76
CA SER A 148 -56.56 -46.07 5.88
C SER A 148 -55.78 -47.15 6.64
N ILE A 149 -55.32 -46.86 7.85
CA ILE A 149 -54.63 -47.80 8.74
C ILE A 149 -55.60 -48.91 9.22
N GLU A 150 -56.84 -48.59 9.58
CA GLU A 150 -57.85 -49.61 9.93
C GLU A 150 -58.24 -50.50 8.72
N ALA A 151 -58.19 -49.98 7.49
CA ALA A 151 -58.34 -50.79 6.29
C ALA A 151 -57.12 -51.73 6.09
N ALA A 152 -55.91 -51.21 6.24
CA ALA A 152 -54.67 -52.00 6.17
C ALA A 152 -54.59 -53.08 7.26
N LYS A 153 -55.08 -52.79 8.47
CA LYS A 153 -55.13 -53.72 9.61
C LYS A 153 -55.99 -54.96 9.31
N LYS A 154 -57.12 -54.79 8.62
CA LYS A 154 -57.95 -55.91 8.14
C LYS A 154 -57.21 -56.81 7.13
N VAL A 155 -56.39 -56.22 6.24
CA VAL A 155 -55.52 -56.98 5.33
C VAL A 155 -54.46 -57.76 6.12
N TYR A 156 -53.82 -57.09 7.08
CA TYR A 156 -52.81 -57.69 7.95
C TYR A 156 -53.36 -58.90 8.71
N ASP A 157 -54.44 -58.73 9.48
CA ASP A 157 -55.01 -59.80 10.29
C ASP A 157 -55.56 -60.95 9.43
N ALA A 158 -56.25 -60.65 8.33
CA ALA A 158 -56.71 -61.69 7.40
C ALA A 158 -55.55 -62.50 6.81
N THR A 159 -54.42 -61.85 6.47
CA THR A 159 -53.22 -62.53 5.95
C THR A 159 -52.53 -63.34 7.05
N TYR A 160 -52.44 -62.80 8.26
CA TYR A 160 -51.83 -63.44 9.42
C TYR A 160 -52.55 -64.75 9.80
N ASP A 161 -53.88 -64.73 9.77
CA ASP A 161 -54.71 -65.88 10.13
C ASP A 161 -54.58 -67.03 9.13
N VAL A 162 -54.57 -66.73 7.82
CA VAL A 162 -54.47 -67.76 6.77
C VAL A 162 -53.03 -68.26 6.51
N THR A 163 -52.01 -67.52 6.93
CA THR A 163 -50.60 -67.90 6.69
C THR A 163 -50.19 -69.09 7.58
N PRO A 164 -49.72 -70.23 7.04
CA PRO A 164 -49.15 -71.30 7.84
C PRO A 164 -47.70 -70.99 8.22
N GLY A 165 -47.29 -71.29 9.46
CA GLY A 165 -45.92 -71.06 9.92
C GLY A 165 -45.85 -70.78 11.42
N ASP A 166 -44.65 -70.45 11.89
CA ASP A 166 -44.44 -69.86 13.21
C ASP A 166 -44.87 -68.38 13.24
N VAL A 167 -44.83 -67.78 14.43
CA VAL A 167 -45.28 -66.39 14.64
C VAL A 167 -44.49 -65.42 13.77
N SER A 168 -43.17 -65.55 13.71
CA SER A 168 -42.31 -64.65 12.92
C SER A 168 -42.58 -64.75 11.41
N THR A 169 -42.81 -65.95 10.87
CA THR A 169 -43.20 -66.13 9.47
C THR A 169 -44.56 -65.49 9.18
N LYS A 170 -45.55 -65.70 10.06
CA LYS A 170 -46.89 -65.09 9.92
C LYS A 170 -46.83 -63.56 9.95
N GLU A 171 -46.09 -62.97 10.89
CA GLU A 171 -45.90 -61.53 11.01
C GLU A 171 -45.24 -60.92 9.76
N SER A 172 -44.17 -61.56 9.28
CA SER A 172 -43.42 -61.12 8.10
C SER A 172 -44.28 -61.14 6.84
N VAL A 173 -44.98 -62.26 6.57
CA VAL A 173 -45.86 -62.39 5.39
C VAL A 173 -47.04 -61.43 5.46
N ALA A 174 -47.68 -61.28 6.63
CA ALA A 174 -48.77 -60.33 6.83
C ALA A 174 -48.32 -58.88 6.62
N LYS A 175 -47.14 -58.51 7.12
CA LYS A 175 -46.55 -57.17 6.89
C LYS A 175 -46.24 -56.96 5.41
N SER A 176 -45.59 -57.91 4.74
CA SER A 176 -45.26 -57.80 3.31
C SER A 176 -46.50 -57.63 2.43
N ALA A 177 -47.55 -58.42 2.63
CA ALA A 177 -48.79 -58.31 1.87
C ALA A 177 -49.49 -56.95 2.12
N THR A 178 -49.50 -56.49 3.37
CA THR A 178 -50.09 -55.20 3.74
C THR A 178 -49.31 -54.03 3.14
N MET A 179 -47.97 -54.10 3.16
CA MET A 179 -47.10 -53.10 2.53
C MET A 179 -47.22 -53.10 1.00
N GLU A 180 -47.44 -54.24 0.34
CA GLU A 180 -47.66 -54.27 -1.11
C GLU A 180 -48.92 -53.48 -1.51
N ILE A 181 -50.02 -53.65 -0.76
CA ILE A 181 -51.26 -52.88 -0.98
C ILE A 181 -51.05 -51.41 -0.62
N ALA A 182 -50.51 -51.11 0.56
CA ALA A 182 -50.28 -49.74 1.01
C ALA A 182 -49.38 -48.94 0.05
N ASN A 183 -48.30 -49.56 -0.45
CA ASN A 183 -47.42 -48.95 -1.45
C ASN A 183 -48.19 -48.62 -2.73
N LYS A 184 -48.93 -49.59 -3.29
CA LYS A 184 -49.75 -49.36 -4.51
C LYS A 184 -50.80 -48.27 -4.31
N THR A 185 -51.42 -48.19 -3.15
CA THR A 185 -52.39 -47.13 -2.83
C THR A 185 -51.72 -45.76 -2.74
N LEU A 186 -50.59 -45.63 -2.03
CA LEU A 186 -49.86 -44.37 -1.88
C LEU A 186 -49.25 -43.91 -3.22
N ASP A 187 -48.74 -44.83 -4.03
CA ASP A 187 -48.18 -44.53 -5.36
C ASP A 187 -49.26 -44.07 -6.36
N ALA A 188 -50.52 -44.49 -6.19
CA ALA A 188 -51.65 -44.05 -6.98
C ALA A 188 -52.19 -42.65 -6.58
N LEU A 189 -51.74 -42.07 -5.47
CA LEU A 189 -52.17 -40.73 -5.05
C LEU A 189 -51.43 -39.64 -5.85
N THR A 190 -52.17 -38.90 -6.66
CA THR A 190 -51.65 -37.77 -7.46
C THR A 190 -51.45 -36.49 -6.67
N ASN A 191 -52.09 -36.37 -5.49
CA ASN A 191 -52.18 -35.12 -4.74
C ASN A 191 -51.15 -35.01 -3.61
N TYR A 192 -50.20 -35.94 -3.56
CA TYR A 192 -49.15 -36.02 -2.53
C TYR A 192 -47.77 -36.00 -3.20
N THR A 193 -46.82 -35.32 -2.58
CA THR A 193 -45.42 -35.30 -3.02
C THR A 193 -44.75 -36.67 -2.81
N ASP A 194 -43.60 -36.88 -3.46
CA ASP A 194 -42.84 -38.11 -3.26
C ASP A 194 -42.24 -38.22 -1.84
N GLU A 195 -42.05 -37.10 -1.14
CA GLU A 195 -41.69 -37.04 0.29
C GLU A 195 -42.85 -37.52 1.15
N GLU A 196 -44.04 -36.96 1.00
CA GLU A 196 -45.22 -37.36 1.77
C GLU A 196 -45.57 -38.84 1.54
N LYS A 197 -45.37 -39.35 0.32
CA LYS A 197 -45.50 -40.79 0.01
C LYS A 197 -44.46 -41.64 0.74
N ARG A 198 -43.19 -41.21 0.81
CA ARG A 198 -42.15 -41.93 1.58
C ARG A 198 -42.49 -41.96 3.06
N VAL A 199 -42.81 -40.81 3.65
CA VAL A 199 -43.24 -40.70 5.05
C VAL A 199 -44.46 -41.59 5.30
N GLY A 200 -45.48 -41.56 4.44
CA GLY A 200 -46.65 -42.44 4.52
C GLY A 200 -46.31 -43.93 4.52
N LYS A 201 -45.39 -44.37 3.64
CA LYS A 201 -44.90 -45.76 3.60
C LYS A 201 -44.14 -46.14 4.89
N MET A 202 -43.34 -45.23 5.43
CA MET A 202 -42.63 -45.42 6.70
C MET A 202 -43.62 -45.52 7.88
N ILE A 203 -44.64 -44.66 7.96
CA ILE A 203 -45.69 -44.72 8.99
C ILE A 203 -46.37 -46.09 8.98
N VAL A 204 -46.83 -46.56 7.81
CA VAL A 204 -47.49 -47.87 7.69
C VAL A 204 -46.56 -49.01 8.10
N SER A 205 -45.29 -49.00 7.66
CA SER A 205 -44.30 -50.01 8.04
C SER A 205 -44.11 -50.06 9.56
N THR A 206 -43.81 -48.92 10.18
CA THR A 206 -43.53 -48.81 11.62
C THR A 206 -44.78 -49.13 12.45
N TYR A 207 -45.97 -48.77 11.97
CA TYR A 207 -47.24 -49.13 12.60
C TYR A 207 -47.36 -50.67 12.74
N PHE A 208 -47.10 -51.43 11.67
CA PHE A 208 -47.17 -52.90 11.72
C PHE A 208 -45.99 -53.56 12.45
N ASP A 209 -44.83 -52.90 12.57
CA ASP A 209 -43.73 -53.34 13.44
C ASP A 209 -44.03 -53.22 14.94
N ILE A 210 -45.02 -52.41 15.31
CA ILE A 210 -45.51 -52.26 16.68
C ILE A 210 -46.76 -53.13 16.89
N TYR A 211 -47.72 -53.09 15.96
CA TYR A 211 -48.98 -53.85 16.04
C TYR A 211 -48.76 -55.37 16.10
N SER A 212 -47.76 -55.89 15.36
CA SER A 212 -47.35 -57.31 15.43
C SER A 212 -47.01 -57.75 16.86
N LYS A 213 -46.23 -56.94 17.57
CA LYS A 213 -45.71 -57.22 18.91
C LYS A 213 -46.75 -57.05 20.01
N ASP A 214 -47.70 -56.12 19.84
CA ASP A 214 -48.76 -55.85 20.81
C ASP A 214 -50.06 -55.41 20.13
N LYS A 215 -50.92 -56.38 19.82
CA LYS A 215 -52.25 -56.16 19.23
C LYS A 215 -53.26 -55.50 20.19
N THR A 216 -52.91 -55.27 21.47
CA THR A 216 -53.83 -54.68 22.46
C THR A 216 -53.87 -53.16 22.44
N LYS A 217 -52.85 -52.52 21.86
CA LYS A 217 -52.76 -51.05 21.73
C LYS A 217 -53.81 -50.51 20.76
N THR A 218 -54.30 -49.30 21.05
CA THR A 218 -55.17 -48.61 20.09
C THR A 218 -54.37 -48.11 18.90
N THR A 219 -55.03 -47.92 17.77
CA THR A 219 -54.44 -47.37 16.55
C THR A 219 -53.80 -45.99 16.81
N LYS A 220 -54.42 -45.18 17.66
CA LYS A 220 -53.88 -43.89 18.12
C LYS A 220 -52.56 -44.06 18.91
N ASP A 221 -52.52 -44.99 19.87
CA ASP A 221 -51.32 -45.21 20.69
C ASP A 221 -50.13 -45.75 19.89
N ILE A 222 -50.39 -46.47 18.80
CA ILE A 222 -49.36 -46.90 17.86
C ILE A 222 -48.92 -45.74 16.95
N LEU A 223 -49.86 -44.93 16.44
CA LEU A 223 -49.54 -43.77 15.60
C LEU A 223 -48.73 -42.70 16.33
N LYS A 224 -48.95 -42.51 17.64
CA LYS A 224 -48.09 -41.66 18.51
C LYS A 224 -46.60 -42.01 18.45
N VAL A 225 -46.23 -43.25 18.10
CA VAL A 225 -44.84 -43.71 17.99
C VAL A 225 -44.42 -43.89 16.53
N ALA A 226 -45.32 -44.38 15.68
CA ALA A 226 -45.03 -44.64 14.27
C ALA A 226 -44.82 -43.37 13.44
N ILE A 227 -45.54 -42.29 13.76
CA ILE A 227 -45.44 -40.99 13.08
C ILE A 227 -44.09 -40.31 13.38
N PRO A 228 -43.70 -40.03 14.64
CA PRO A 228 -42.41 -39.38 14.91
C PRO A 228 -41.21 -40.19 14.43
N SER A 229 -41.29 -41.52 14.47
CA SER A 229 -40.26 -42.39 13.89
C SER A 229 -40.15 -42.24 12.37
N ALA A 230 -41.26 -42.13 11.65
CA ALA A 230 -41.25 -41.92 10.20
C ALA A 230 -40.72 -40.54 9.79
N PHE A 231 -41.14 -39.47 10.49
CA PHE A 231 -40.63 -38.12 10.25
C PHE A 231 -39.13 -38.01 10.56
N SER A 232 -38.67 -38.61 11.67
CA SER A 232 -37.25 -38.66 12.02
C SER A 232 -36.42 -39.35 10.93
N ASN A 233 -36.88 -40.51 10.44
CA ASN A 233 -36.19 -41.24 9.36
C ASN A 233 -36.11 -40.45 8.06
N GLU A 234 -37.18 -39.75 7.66
CA GLU A 234 -37.15 -38.89 6.46
C GLU A 234 -36.15 -37.74 6.63
N ILE A 235 -36.18 -37.01 7.76
CA ILE A 235 -35.21 -35.94 8.09
C ILE A 235 -33.77 -36.46 8.00
N ILE A 236 -33.48 -37.58 8.67
CA ILE A 236 -32.14 -38.20 8.68
C ILE A 236 -31.70 -38.55 7.25
N SER A 237 -32.61 -39.02 6.40
CA SER A 237 -32.31 -39.36 5.00
C SER A 237 -32.08 -38.11 4.12
N THR A 238 -32.91 -37.07 4.26
CA THR A 238 -32.88 -35.84 3.47
C THR A 238 -31.63 -35.03 3.76
N TYR A 239 -31.31 -34.85 5.05
CA TYR A 239 -30.10 -34.15 5.50
C TYR A 239 -28.86 -35.07 5.56
N LYS A 240 -28.98 -36.34 5.16
CA LYS A 240 -27.90 -37.35 5.11
C LYS A 240 -27.11 -37.47 6.43
N ILE A 241 -27.82 -37.38 7.55
CA ILE A 241 -27.22 -37.32 8.88
C ILE A 241 -26.69 -38.71 9.25
N SER A 242 -25.39 -38.81 9.53
CA SER A 242 -24.69 -40.05 9.88
C SER A 242 -24.19 -40.08 11.33
N ASP A 243 -24.26 -38.95 12.03
CA ASP A 243 -23.88 -38.80 13.44
C ASP A 243 -24.95 -39.41 14.35
N SER A 244 -24.58 -40.46 15.10
CA SER A 244 -25.48 -41.19 15.99
C SER A 244 -26.06 -40.32 17.11
N GLU A 245 -25.33 -39.34 17.63
CA GLU A 245 -25.81 -38.47 18.70
C GLU A 245 -26.83 -37.46 18.14
N LYS A 246 -26.61 -36.95 16.92
CA LYS A 246 -27.61 -36.14 16.21
C LYS A 246 -28.87 -36.94 15.90
N ILE A 247 -28.73 -38.18 15.41
CA ILE A 247 -29.85 -39.08 15.12
C ILE A 247 -30.71 -39.34 16.37
N GLU A 248 -30.08 -39.60 17.52
CA GLU A 248 -30.78 -39.81 18.78
C GLU A 248 -31.53 -38.55 19.23
N LYS A 249 -30.88 -37.37 19.17
CA LYS A 249 -31.50 -36.09 19.54
C LYS A 249 -32.66 -35.68 18.64
N ILE A 250 -32.55 -35.87 17.33
CA ILE A 250 -33.65 -35.64 16.38
C ILE A 250 -34.81 -36.56 16.75
N SER A 251 -34.56 -37.86 16.83
CA SER A 251 -35.60 -38.87 17.16
C SER A 251 -36.28 -38.60 18.51
N TYR A 252 -35.52 -38.09 19.49
CA TYR A 252 -36.05 -37.64 20.77
C TYR A 252 -36.99 -36.43 20.63
N LEU A 253 -36.59 -35.37 19.91
CA LEU A 253 -37.36 -34.13 19.79
C LEU A 253 -38.71 -34.32 19.09
N LEU A 254 -38.74 -35.11 18.00
CA LEU A 254 -39.98 -35.45 17.29
C LEU A 254 -40.94 -36.25 18.20
N ASN A 255 -40.42 -37.27 18.91
CA ASN A 255 -41.21 -38.06 19.85
C ASN A 255 -41.69 -37.26 21.08
N ASP A 256 -40.85 -36.39 21.64
CA ASP A 256 -41.18 -35.49 22.76
C ASP A 256 -42.33 -34.54 22.39
N ALA A 257 -42.33 -33.98 21.18
CA ALA A 257 -43.40 -33.10 20.70
C ALA A 257 -44.77 -33.81 20.71
N VAL A 258 -44.84 -35.05 20.21
CA VAL A 258 -46.07 -35.85 20.19
C VAL A 258 -46.54 -36.21 21.60
N ILE A 259 -45.62 -36.61 22.50
CA ILE A 259 -45.91 -36.91 23.91
C ILE A 259 -46.44 -35.67 24.63
N ARG A 260 -45.82 -34.52 24.44
CA ARG A 260 -46.21 -33.27 25.13
C ARG A 260 -47.59 -32.80 24.73
N VAL A 261 -47.98 -32.91 23.46
CA VAL A 261 -49.35 -32.59 23.03
C VAL A 261 -50.36 -33.62 23.53
N TYR A 262 -50.11 -34.92 23.33
CA TYR A 262 -51.16 -35.93 23.55
C TYR A 262 -51.22 -36.55 24.95
N ASP A 263 -50.12 -36.56 25.69
CA ASP A 263 -50.04 -37.14 27.03
C ASP A 263 -49.96 -36.04 28.11
N ASN A 264 -49.25 -34.94 27.85
CA ASN A 264 -49.18 -33.80 28.78
C ASN A 264 -50.23 -32.70 28.51
N SER A 265 -50.98 -32.78 27.41
CA SER A 265 -52.00 -31.77 27.00
C SER A 265 -51.44 -30.35 26.78
N GLU A 266 -50.18 -30.22 26.33
CA GLU A 266 -49.60 -28.93 25.96
C GLU A 266 -50.19 -28.37 24.65
N ASN A 267 -50.20 -27.04 24.53
CA ASN A 267 -50.70 -26.36 23.34
C ASN A 267 -49.74 -26.56 22.14
N ILE A 268 -50.28 -26.97 21.00
CA ILE A 268 -49.53 -27.25 19.75
C ILE A 268 -48.68 -26.04 19.30
N GLU A 269 -49.18 -24.81 19.45
CA GLU A 269 -48.43 -23.59 19.10
C GLU A 269 -47.19 -23.39 20.00
N ASN A 270 -47.26 -23.80 21.27
CA ASN A 270 -46.11 -23.76 22.17
C ASN A 270 -45.11 -24.87 21.85
N VAL A 271 -45.60 -26.10 21.67
CA VAL A 271 -44.75 -27.26 21.38
C VAL A 271 -44.01 -27.08 20.06
N LYS A 272 -44.68 -26.63 18.97
CA LYS A 272 -44.01 -26.45 17.68
C LYS A 272 -42.90 -25.39 17.74
N ILE A 273 -43.07 -24.28 18.45
CA ILE A 273 -42.06 -23.20 18.53
C ILE A 273 -40.85 -23.69 19.33
N ASP A 274 -41.09 -24.24 20.51
CA ASP A 274 -40.05 -24.77 21.41
C ASP A 274 -39.24 -25.91 20.75
N SER A 275 -39.92 -26.86 20.11
CA SER A 275 -39.26 -27.98 19.43
C SER A 275 -38.56 -27.56 18.14
N SER A 276 -39.07 -26.58 17.38
CA SER A 276 -38.41 -26.07 16.17
C SER A 276 -37.07 -25.41 16.48
N LEU A 277 -37.03 -24.53 17.48
CA LEU A 277 -35.80 -23.86 17.88
C LEU A 277 -34.76 -24.85 18.43
N LYS A 278 -35.19 -25.96 19.03
CA LYS A 278 -34.30 -27.07 19.45
C LYS A 278 -33.83 -27.95 18.30
N LEU A 279 -34.60 -28.08 17.22
CA LEU A 279 -34.27 -28.94 16.08
C LEU A 279 -33.38 -28.23 15.04
N LEU A 280 -33.63 -26.95 14.74
CA LEU A 280 -32.91 -26.15 13.73
C LEU A 280 -31.37 -26.28 13.80
N PRO A 281 -30.72 -26.23 14.99
CA PRO A 281 -29.27 -26.38 15.08
C PRO A 281 -28.77 -27.75 14.58
N PHE A 282 -29.56 -28.81 14.68
CA PHE A 282 -29.15 -30.14 14.18
C PHE A 282 -29.26 -30.29 12.66
N LEU A 283 -30.07 -29.43 12.02
CA LEU A 283 -30.27 -29.39 10.56
C LEU A 283 -29.27 -28.46 9.85
N ALA A 284 -28.60 -27.57 10.59
CA ALA A 284 -27.63 -26.63 10.05
C ALA A 284 -26.27 -27.28 9.71
N ASP A 285 -25.70 -26.86 8.58
CA ASP A 285 -24.38 -27.28 8.09
C ASP A 285 -23.26 -27.05 9.12
N THR A 286 -22.20 -27.84 9.02
CA THR A 286 -21.09 -27.86 9.98
C THR A 286 -20.45 -26.48 10.23
N THR A 287 -20.44 -25.59 9.24
CA THR A 287 -19.90 -24.22 9.34
C THR A 287 -20.84 -23.24 10.03
N THR A 288 -22.16 -23.37 9.84
CA THR A 288 -23.16 -22.43 10.37
C THR A 288 -23.84 -22.91 11.65
N ASN A 289 -23.67 -24.19 12.00
CA ASN A 289 -24.28 -24.84 13.16
C ASN A 289 -24.18 -24.03 14.46
N GLN A 290 -22.98 -23.55 14.80
CA GLN A 290 -22.73 -22.77 16.02
C GLN A 290 -23.45 -21.41 16.02
N PHE A 291 -23.53 -20.75 14.85
CA PHE A 291 -24.28 -19.50 14.69
C PHE A 291 -25.79 -19.75 14.85
N VAL A 292 -26.33 -20.77 14.18
CA VAL A 292 -27.74 -21.17 14.27
C VAL A 292 -28.11 -21.57 15.70
N ALA A 293 -27.25 -22.34 16.39
CA ALA A 293 -27.43 -22.72 17.79
C ALA A 293 -27.56 -21.48 18.70
N LYS A 294 -26.59 -20.57 18.65
CA LYS A 294 -26.60 -19.34 19.46
C LYS A 294 -27.84 -18.48 19.19
N MET A 295 -28.23 -18.33 17.92
CA MET A 295 -29.44 -17.60 17.54
C MET A 295 -30.72 -18.30 18.04
N CYS A 296 -30.79 -19.62 17.99
CA CYS A 296 -31.92 -20.39 18.53
C CYS A 296 -32.00 -20.29 20.06
N ASP A 297 -30.87 -20.30 20.77
CA ASP A 297 -30.82 -20.07 22.23
C ASP A 297 -31.30 -18.66 22.59
N GLU A 298 -30.88 -17.64 21.84
CA GLU A 298 -31.34 -16.24 22.00
C GLU A 298 -32.86 -16.10 21.75
N LEU A 299 -33.41 -16.84 20.78
CA LEU A 299 -34.85 -16.88 20.49
C LEU A 299 -35.63 -17.65 21.57
N LEU A 300 -35.12 -18.80 22.03
CA LEU A 300 -35.71 -19.59 23.12
C LEU A 300 -35.79 -18.76 24.41
N ALA A 301 -34.71 -18.07 24.77
CA ALA A 301 -34.69 -17.20 25.95
C ALA A 301 -35.74 -16.07 25.88
N LYS A 302 -35.99 -15.50 24.70
CA LYS A 302 -37.05 -14.49 24.49
C LYS A 302 -38.45 -15.09 24.49
N TYR A 303 -38.61 -16.28 23.93
CA TYR A 303 -39.86 -17.02 23.97
C TYR A 303 -40.26 -17.39 25.41
N ASP A 304 -39.33 -17.93 26.21
CA ASP A 304 -39.59 -18.31 27.60
C ASP A 304 -39.82 -17.12 28.54
N LEU A 305 -39.35 -15.91 28.20
CA LEU A 305 -39.65 -14.68 28.95
C LEU A 305 -41.14 -14.28 28.85
N ASN A 306 -41.75 -14.35 27.65
CA ASN A 306 -43.17 -14.05 27.45
C ASN A 306 -43.74 -14.75 26.20
N LYS A 307 -44.29 -15.96 26.38
CA LYS A 307 -44.77 -16.84 25.30
C LYS A 307 -45.90 -16.20 24.48
N ASP A 308 -46.88 -15.61 25.14
CA ASP A 308 -48.05 -15.01 24.48
C ASP A 308 -47.65 -13.79 23.64
N GLU A 309 -46.72 -12.96 24.12
CA GLU A 309 -46.21 -11.80 23.38
C GLU A 309 -45.33 -12.22 22.20
N TYR A 310 -44.47 -13.23 22.37
CA TYR A 310 -43.65 -13.78 21.28
C TYR A 310 -44.50 -14.37 20.15
N ILE A 311 -45.61 -15.05 20.49
CA ILE A 311 -46.55 -15.63 19.51
C ILE A 311 -47.35 -14.54 18.77
N THR A 312 -47.72 -13.46 19.47
CA THR A 312 -48.57 -12.40 18.89
C THR A 312 -47.81 -11.27 18.19
N ASN A 313 -46.51 -11.10 18.48
CA ASN A 313 -45.68 -10.02 17.95
C ASN A 313 -44.44 -10.55 17.21
N ASP A 314 -44.59 -10.84 15.91
CA ASP A 314 -43.49 -11.30 15.04
C ASP A 314 -42.29 -10.31 14.97
N SER A 315 -42.48 -9.04 15.36
CA SER A 315 -41.39 -8.07 15.52
C SER A 315 -40.30 -8.54 16.51
N ILE A 316 -40.67 -9.38 17.49
CA ILE A 316 -39.73 -9.95 18.46
C ILE A 316 -38.84 -11.00 17.78
N ARG A 317 -39.42 -11.88 16.98
CA ARG A 317 -38.69 -12.89 16.20
C ARG A 317 -37.80 -12.22 15.16
N SER A 318 -38.39 -11.45 14.24
CA SER A 318 -37.69 -10.76 13.15
C SER A 318 -36.58 -9.82 13.66
N GLY A 319 -36.85 -9.00 14.68
CA GLY A 319 -35.83 -8.14 15.29
C GLY A 319 -34.66 -8.91 15.93
N SER A 320 -34.92 -10.11 16.47
CA SER A 320 -33.89 -10.98 17.04
C SER A 320 -33.03 -11.62 15.96
N VAL A 321 -33.65 -12.31 15.00
CA VAL A 321 -32.95 -12.94 13.85
C VAL A 321 -32.10 -11.91 13.13
N SER A 322 -32.65 -10.72 12.84
CA SER A 322 -31.92 -9.61 12.22
C SER A 322 -30.70 -9.19 13.05
N SER A 323 -30.81 -9.12 14.38
CA SER A 323 -29.69 -8.74 15.25
C SER A 323 -28.58 -9.80 15.25
N SER A 324 -28.95 -11.08 15.32
CA SER A 324 -28.00 -12.20 15.33
C SER A 324 -27.31 -12.35 13.96
N CYS A 325 -28.04 -12.22 12.83
CA CYS A 325 -27.47 -12.21 11.47
C CYS A 325 -26.47 -11.05 11.27
N GLN A 326 -26.81 -9.84 11.73
CA GLN A 326 -25.89 -8.70 11.66
C GLN A 326 -24.62 -8.95 12.47
N ALA A 327 -24.74 -9.48 13.69
CA ALA A 327 -23.60 -9.80 14.54
C ALA A 327 -22.66 -10.81 13.87
N TYR A 328 -23.21 -11.87 13.25
CA TYR A 328 -22.44 -12.88 12.52
C TYR A 328 -21.67 -12.30 11.33
N VAL A 329 -22.31 -11.43 10.53
CA VAL A 329 -21.65 -10.77 9.39
C VAL A 329 -20.54 -9.81 9.84
N ILE A 330 -20.75 -9.07 10.93
CA ILE A 330 -19.73 -8.18 11.50
C ILE A 330 -18.57 -8.97 12.13
N GLU A 331 -18.84 -10.06 12.86
CA GLU A 331 -17.80 -10.96 13.42
C GLU A 331 -16.95 -11.60 12.30
N THR A 332 -17.59 -11.99 11.19
CA THR A 332 -16.89 -12.49 9.99
C THR A 332 -16.03 -11.39 9.35
N LEU A 333 -16.49 -10.14 9.31
CA LEU A 333 -15.71 -9.00 8.80
C LEU A 333 -14.52 -8.69 9.72
N GLU A 334 -14.70 -8.67 11.05
CA GLU A 334 -13.64 -8.43 12.05
C GLU A 334 -12.49 -9.45 11.95
N LYS A 335 -12.80 -10.71 11.62
CA LYS A 335 -11.83 -11.79 11.40
C LYS A 335 -10.82 -11.48 10.29
N TYR A 336 -11.20 -10.70 9.27
CA TYR A 336 -10.39 -10.49 8.06
C TYR A 336 -10.01 -9.03 7.77
N ALA A 337 -10.86 -8.05 8.11
CA ALA A 337 -10.68 -6.67 7.68
C ALA A 337 -9.34 -6.04 8.10
N TYR A 338 -8.73 -6.48 9.20
CA TYR A 338 -7.43 -5.95 9.63
C TYR A 338 -6.27 -6.30 8.67
N TYR A 339 -6.37 -7.36 7.86
CA TYR A 339 -5.30 -7.74 6.93
C TYR A 339 -5.02 -6.66 5.88
N GLN A 340 -6.00 -5.81 5.51
CA GLN A 340 -5.76 -4.75 4.53
C GLN A 340 -4.80 -3.67 5.05
N TYR A 341 -4.83 -3.37 6.36
CA TYR A 341 -3.99 -2.37 7.03
C TYR A 341 -2.60 -2.89 7.45
N LEU A 342 -2.36 -4.21 7.40
CA LEU A 342 -1.04 -4.76 7.69
C LEU A 342 -0.01 -4.30 6.65
N PRO A 343 1.28 -4.09 7.02
CA PRO A 343 2.31 -3.66 6.08
C PRO A 343 2.44 -4.56 4.85
N ASN A 344 2.60 -3.92 3.69
CA ASN A 344 2.83 -4.58 2.40
C ASN A 344 4.24 -5.20 2.34
N PHE A 345 4.38 -6.26 1.55
CA PHE A 345 5.68 -6.84 1.17
C PHE A 345 5.66 -7.32 -0.29
N THR A 346 6.83 -7.56 -0.86
CA THR A 346 6.96 -8.03 -2.25
C THR A 346 6.82 -9.55 -2.30
N VAL A 347 5.91 -10.04 -3.13
CA VAL A 347 5.66 -11.46 -3.36
C VAL A 347 6.41 -11.89 -4.62
N GLU A 348 7.55 -12.56 -4.42
CA GLU A 348 8.47 -13.05 -5.48
C GLU A 348 8.12 -14.46 -6.01
N TYR A 349 6.98 -15.00 -5.58
CA TYR A 349 6.53 -16.36 -5.89
C TYR A 349 5.10 -16.35 -6.42
N LYS A 350 4.77 -17.28 -7.31
CA LYS A 350 3.37 -17.55 -7.64
C LYS A 350 2.62 -18.05 -6.42
N THR A 351 1.39 -17.57 -6.27
CA THR A 351 0.44 -18.07 -5.27
C THR A 351 -0.82 -18.60 -5.93
N ASN A 352 -1.53 -19.52 -5.27
CA ASN A 352 -2.91 -19.85 -5.63
C ASN A 352 -3.84 -18.68 -5.27
N ASP A 353 -5.14 -18.80 -5.58
CA ASP A 353 -6.11 -17.73 -5.31
C ASP A 353 -6.19 -17.37 -3.83
N LEU A 354 -6.10 -18.35 -2.91
CA LEU A 354 -6.05 -18.14 -1.46
C LEU A 354 -4.73 -17.53 -0.93
N GLY A 355 -3.74 -17.24 -1.79
CA GLY A 355 -2.49 -16.59 -1.40
C GLY A 355 -1.38 -17.52 -0.89
N TYR A 356 -1.56 -18.83 -0.90
CA TYR A 356 -0.49 -19.80 -0.60
C TYR A 356 0.50 -19.91 -1.75
N PRO A 357 1.82 -20.01 -1.50
CA PRO A 357 2.80 -20.29 -2.55
C PRO A 357 2.57 -21.66 -3.18
N VAL A 358 2.77 -21.77 -4.49
CA VAL A 358 2.58 -23.03 -5.23
C VAL A 358 3.90 -23.72 -5.59
N ARG A 359 3.86 -25.05 -5.67
CA ARG A 359 4.90 -25.90 -6.28
C ARG A 359 4.31 -26.69 -7.44
N LEU A 360 5.13 -27.01 -8.44
CA LEU A 360 4.71 -27.83 -9.57
C LEU A 360 4.93 -29.32 -9.30
N VAL A 361 3.86 -30.12 -9.40
CA VAL A 361 3.89 -31.59 -9.29
C VAL A 361 3.58 -32.21 -10.65
N GLY A 362 4.31 -33.25 -11.05
CA GLY A 362 4.04 -33.98 -12.30
C GLY A 362 2.79 -34.84 -12.19
N THR A 363 1.88 -34.74 -13.17
CA THR A 363 0.61 -35.50 -13.18
C THR A 363 0.74 -36.90 -13.79
N GLY A 364 1.90 -37.25 -14.37
CA GLY A 364 2.08 -38.45 -15.19
C GLY A 364 1.35 -38.44 -16.53
N THR A 365 0.62 -37.37 -16.86
CA THR A 365 -0.02 -37.17 -18.17
C THR A 365 0.83 -36.23 -19.04
N TYR A 366 0.84 -36.45 -20.36
CA TYR A 366 1.70 -35.72 -21.28
C TYR A 366 0.87 -34.98 -22.33
N ALA A 367 1.19 -33.71 -22.54
CA ALA A 367 0.60 -32.89 -23.59
C ALA A 367 1.09 -33.35 -24.99
N PRO A 368 0.40 -32.98 -26.10
CA PRO A 368 0.79 -33.40 -27.45
C PRO A 368 2.18 -32.97 -27.91
N ASN A 369 2.82 -32.03 -27.21
CA ASN A 369 4.20 -31.59 -27.42
C ASN A 369 5.25 -32.43 -26.66
N GLY A 370 4.84 -33.49 -25.95
CA GLY A 370 5.70 -34.38 -25.17
C GLY A 370 6.08 -33.87 -23.77
N ASN A 371 5.62 -32.67 -23.37
CA ASN A 371 5.84 -32.18 -22.02
C ASN A 371 4.85 -32.82 -21.04
N GLU A 372 5.33 -33.21 -19.86
CA GLU A 372 4.45 -33.63 -18.76
C GLU A 372 3.59 -32.44 -18.31
N ILE A 373 2.29 -32.67 -18.20
CA ILE A 373 1.36 -31.71 -17.61
C ILE A 373 1.66 -31.66 -16.11
N LYS A 374 1.85 -30.45 -15.59
CA LYS A 374 2.14 -30.21 -14.18
C LYS A 374 0.98 -29.49 -13.52
N GLU A 375 0.68 -29.89 -12.30
CA GLU A 375 -0.35 -29.32 -11.45
C GLU A 375 0.31 -28.36 -10.43
N GLU A 376 -0.34 -27.22 -10.18
CA GLU A 376 0.10 -26.25 -9.17
C GLU A 376 -0.51 -26.65 -7.82
N VAL A 377 0.32 -27.13 -6.89
CA VAL A 377 -0.10 -27.60 -5.56
C VAL A 377 0.33 -26.58 -4.51
N ALA A 378 -0.60 -26.13 -3.66
CA ALA A 378 -0.32 -25.21 -2.57
C ALA A 378 0.67 -25.78 -1.55
N VAL A 379 1.54 -24.93 -1.01
CA VAL A 379 2.49 -25.28 0.05
C VAL A 379 2.11 -24.53 1.32
N THR A 380 1.72 -25.26 2.36
CA THR A 380 1.18 -24.74 3.62
C THR A 380 2.24 -24.59 4.73
N VAL A 381 3.51 -24.87 4.42
CA VAL A 381 4.65 -24.81 5.36
C VAL A 381 5.79 -24.08 4.68
N TYR A 382 6.50 -23.22 5.40
CA TYR A 382 7.63 -22.46 4.88
C TYR A 382 8.70 -23.38 4.26
N ASN A 383 8.88 -23.28 2.94
CA ASN A 383 9.83 -24.06 2.16
C ASN A 383 10.12 -23.38 0.80
N PRO A 384 10.92 -22.29 0.78
CA PRO A 384 11.12 -21.47 -0.42
C PRO A 384 11.82 -22.21 -1.58
N ASP A 385 12.50 -23.33 -1.31
CA ASP A 385 13.20 -24.12 -2.33
C ASP A 385 12.26 -24.83 -3.31
N VAL A 386 10.99 -25.06 -2.93
CA VAL A 386 9.99 -25.71 -3.80
C VAL A 386 9.03 -24.72 -4.47
N TYR A 387 9.11 -23.43 -4.16
CA TYR A 387 8.18 -22.43 -4.67
C TYR A 387 8.46 -22.10 -6.13
N VAL A 388 7.39 -21.94 -6.91
CA VAL A 388 7.48 -21.39 -8.27
C VAL A 388 7.77 -19.90 -8.17
N LYS A 389 9.01 -19.51 -8.43
CA LYS A 389 9.41 -18.10 -8.50
C LYS A 389 8.70 -17.38 -9.64
N GLU A 390 8.34 -16.12 -9.41
CA GLU A 390 7.98 -15.22 -10.49
C GLU A 390 9.17 -14.96 -11.40
N LYS A 391 8.90 -14.43 -12.60
CA LYS A 391 9.99 -13.97 -13.49
C LYS A 391 10.75 -12.82 -12.82
N GLU A 392 12.05 -12.68 -13.13
CA GLU A 392 12.88 -11.62 -12.51
C GLU A 392 12.21 -10.25 -12.58
N LYS A 393 12.09 -9.58 -11.43
CA LYS A 393 11.42 -8.28 -11.23
C LYS A 393 9.91 -8.23 -11.52
N MET A 394 9.24 -9.37 -11.72
CA MET A 394 7.79 -9.47 -11.90
C MET A 394 7.01 -9.72 -10.61
N GLY A 395 7.69 -9.83 -9.46
CA GLY A 395 7.05 -9.88 -8.14
C GLY A 395 6.11 -8.69 -7.90
N LYS A 396 5.06 -8.93 -7.13
CA LYS A 396 3.97 -7.96 -6.91
C LYS A 396 3.78 -7.61 -5.44
N THR A 397 3.18 -6.46 -5.19
CA THR A 397 2.87 -5.98 -3.85
C THR A 397 1.78 -6.87 -3.24
N SER A 398 2.02 -7.35 -2.01
CA SER A 398 1.19 -8.34 -1.33
C SER A 398 -0.28 -7.92 -1.23
N ASN A 399 -1.17 -8.71 -1.81
CA ASN A 399 -2.62 -8.53 -1.64
C ASN A 399 -3.09 -9.05 -0.27
N MET A 400 -4.37 -8.83 0.06
CA MET A 400 -4.94 -9.17 1.38
C MET A 400 -4.72 -10.64 1.77
N LEU A 401 -4.90 -11.56 0.83
CA LEU A 401 -4.78 -13.01 1.04
C LEU A 401 -3.32 -13.43 1.24
N GLN A 402 -2.40 -12.84 0.47
CA GLN A 402 -0.97 -13.07 0.63
C GLN A 402 -0.47 -12.57 1.99
N LYS A 403 -1.04 -11.48 2.53
CA LYS A 403 -0.76 -11.02 3.90
C LYS A 403 -1.20 -12.03 4.97
N MET A 404 -2.26 -12.81 4.73
CA MET A 404 -2.66 -13.90 5.64
C MET A 404 -1.62 -15.02 5.75
N HIS A 405 -0.70 -15.12 4.77
CA HIS A 405 0.31 -16.17 4.65
C HIS A 405 1.74 -15.60 4.56
N LYS A 406 1.98 -14.41 5.12
CA LYS A 406 3.31 -13.77 5.15
C LYS A 406 4.37 -14.70 5.74
N ASP A 407 4.07 -15.39 6.84
CA ASP A 407 4.95 -16.35 7.48
C ASP A 407 5.36 -17.53 6.56
N ILE A 408 4.43 -18.01 5.74
CA ILE A 408 4.70 -19.06 4.74
C ILE A 408 5.45 -18.48 3.52
N LEU A 409 5.22 -17.23 3.15
CA LEU A 409 5.85 -16.60 1.98
C LEU A 409 7.27 -16.07 2.25
N THR A 410 7.53 -15.52 3.44
CA THR A 410 8.80 -14.86 3.79
C THR A 410 9.61 -15.61 4.85
N GLY A 411 8.93 -16.38 5.73
CA GLY A 411 9.53 -16.97 6.93
C GLY A 411 9.38 -16.11 8.18
N GLU A 412 8.76 -14.93 8.06
CA GLU A 412 8.60 -13.95 9.13
C GLU A 412 7.12 -13.55 9.30
N SER A 413 6.56 -13.79 10.48
CA SER A 413 5.20 -13.32 10.83
C SER A 413 5.13 -11.79 10.95
N TYR A 414 3.92 -11.25 11.12
CA TYR A 414 3.76 -9.88 11.64
C TYR A 414 3.97 -9.87 13.16
N SER A 415 4.50 -8.76 13.67
CA SER A 415 4.62 -8.49 15.10
C SER A 415 3.26 -8.18 15.73
N GLU A 416 3.16 -8.38 17.04
CA GLU A 416 1.94 -8.05 17.80
C GLU A 416 1.57 -6.57 17.70
N GLU A 417 2.55 -5.67 17.60
CA GLU A 417 2.32 -4.22 17.42
C GLU A 417 1.72 -3.87 16.06
N GLU A 418 2.17 -4.53 14.98
CA GLU A 418 1.60 -4.34 13.63
C GLU A 418 0.14 -4.82 13.60
N ILE A 419 -0.13 -6.00 14.17
CA ILE A 419 -1.48 -6.57 14.25
C ILE A 419 -2.40 -5.70 15.11
N TYR A 420 -1.91 -5.18 16.24
CA TYR A 420 -2.69 -4.29 17.10
C TYR A 420 -3.11 -3.00 16.38
N LYS A 421 -2.16 -2.31 15.72
CA LYS A 421 -2.44 -1.08 14.94
C LYS A 421 -3.43 -1.35 13.81
N ALA A 422 -3.19 -2.40 13.02
CA ALA A 422 -4.08 -2.80 11.93
C ALA A 422 -5.52 -3.12 12.39
N LYS A 423 -5.69 -3.68 13.59
CA LYS A 423 -7.02 -3.92 14.18
C LYS A 423 -7.71 -2.64 14.67
N GLU A 424 -6.99 -1.72 15.29
CA GLU A 424 -7.58 -0.42 15.68
C GLU A 424 -7.94 0.43 14.46
N GLU A 425 -7.14 0.42 13.38
CA GLU A 425 -7.48 1.08 12.11
C GLU A 425 -8.70 0.45 11.42
N ALA A 426 -8.82 -0.89 11.42
CA ALA A 426 -9.99 -1.57 10.87
C ALA A 426 -11.29 -1.24 11.61
N LYS A 427 -11.22 -1.05 12.92
CA LYS A 427 -12.36 -0.87 13.82
C LYS A 427 -13.23 0.36 13.50
N GLU A 428 -12.63 1.48 13.08
CA GLU A 428 -13.39 2.67 12.69
C GLU A 428 -14.26 2.42 11.45
N ASN A 429 -13.71 1.72 10.46
CA ASN A 429 -14.43 1.32 9.25
C ASN A 429 -15.49 0.24 9.55
N ILE A 430 -15.21 -0.73 10.43
CA ILE A 430 -16.18 -1.75 10.85
C ILE A 430 -17.35 -1.13 11.61
N LEU A 431 -17.11 -0.17 12.51
CA LEU A 431 -18.16 0.57 13.21
C LEU A 431 -19.05 1.36 12.23
N THR A 432 -18.44 1.94 11.19
CA THR A 432 -19.17 2.64 10.12
C THR A 432 -20.06 1.69 9.33
N ILE A 433 -19.53 0.52 8.93
CA ILE A 433 -20.28 -0.53 8.24
C ILE A 433 -21.42 -1.07 9.13
N SER A 434 -21.16 -1.34 10.40
CA SER A 434 -22.15 -1.82 11.38
C SER A 434 -23.32 -0.83 11.55
N SER A 435 -23.03 0.47 11.69
CA SER A 435 -24.04 1.52 11.79
C SER A 435 -24.91 1.64 10.52
N LYS A 436 -24.30 1.46 9.35
CA LYS A 436 -24.99 1.45 8.05
C LYS A 436 -25.84 0.19 7.87
N LEU A 437 -25.34 -0.96 8.29
CA LEU A 437 -26.03 -2.24 8.26
C LEU A 437 -27.28 -2.26 9.17
N ASP A 438 -27.18 -1.74 10.39
CA ASP A 438 -28.33 -1.56 11.30
C ASP A 438 -29.38 -0.61 10.71
N SER A 439 -28.92 0.48 10.08
CA SER A 439 -29.81 1.41 9.36
C SER A 439 -30.53 0.74 8.19
N PHE A 440 -29.82 -0.06 7.39
CA PHE A 440 -30.39 -0.86 6.30
C PHE A 440 -31.42 -1.88 6.82
N MET A 441 -31.06 -2.68 7.83
CA MET A 441 -31.96 -3.72 8.35
C MET A 441 -33.23 -3.12 8.97
N LYS A 442 -33.16 -1.95 9.61
CA LYS A 442 -34.35 -1.19 10.08
C LYS A 442 -35.29 -0.71 8.98
N ILE A 443 -34.83 -0.63 7.73
CA ILE A 443 -35.65 -0.37 6.54
C ILE A 443 -36.13 -1.71 5.97
N TYR A 444 -35.25 -2.70 5.84
CA TYR A 444 -35.54 -4.03 5.33
C TYR A 444 -36.65 -4.76 6.11
N LEU A 445 -36.68 -4.63 7.43
CA LEU A 445 -37.74 -5.22 8.27
C LEU A 445 -39.11 -4.54 8.11
N LYS A 446 -39.20 -3.35 7.51
CA LYS A 446 -40.46 -2.63 7.31
C LYS A 446 -41.10 -3.05 5.99
N ARG A 447 -41.96 -4.07 6.05
CA ARG A 447 -42.68 -4.60 4.89
C ARG A 447 -44.14 -4.15 4.85
N ILE A 448 -44.65 -3.97 3.64
CA ILE A 448 -46.09 -3.84 3.33
C ILE A 448 -46.43 -5.02 2.42
N ASP A 449 -47.45 -5.80 2.77
CA ASP A 449 -47.84 -7.03 2.05
C ASP A 449 -46.68 -8.02 1.81
N ASN A 450 -45.78 -8.15 2.79
CA ASN A 450 -44.50 -8.88 2.74
C ASN A 450 -43.50 -8.38 1.67
N LYS A 451 -43.56 -7.11 1.26
CA LYS A 451 -42.64 -6.50 0.28
C LYS A 451 -42.01 -5.21 0.79
N ASN A 452 -40.85 -4.87 0.26
CA ASN A 452 -40.18 -3.57 0.44
C ASN A 452 -39.34 -3.22 -0.82
N GLU A 453 -38.49 -2.19 -0.76
CA GLU A 453 -37.61 -1.75 -1.87
C GLU A 453 -36.53 -2.78 -2.27
N TYR A 454 -36.22 -3.75 -1.40
CA TYR A 454 -35.13 -4.72 -1.49
C TYR A 454 -35.59 -6.18 -1.46
N PHE A 455 -36.90 -6.44 -1.45
CA PHE A 455 -37.50 -7.77 -1.34
C PHE A 455 -38.89 -7.81 -1.99
N ASP A 456 -39.04 -8.65 -3.00
CA ASP A 456 -40.25 -8.72 -3.84
C ASP A 456 -41.39 -9.57 -3.23
N GLY A 457 -41.17 -10.19 -2.07
CA GLY A 457 -42.04 -11.17 -1.43
C GLY A 457 -41.57 -12.63 -1.57
N THR A 458 -40.51 -12.89 -2.33
CA THR A 458 -39.91 -14.22 -2.56
C THR A 458 -38.39 -14.12 -2.71
N ASN A 459 -37.88 -13.14 -3.43
CA ASN A 459 -36.47 -12.93 -3.72
C ASN A 459 -35.97 -11.57 -3.20
N ILE A 460 -34.67 -11.53 -2.91
CA ILE A 460 -33.95 -10.31 -2.54
C ILE A 460 -33.54 -9.58 -3.82
N ASP A 461 -33.82 -8.29 -3.89
CA ASP A 461 -33.40 -7.44 -5.01
C ASP A 461 -31.95 -7.00 -4.82
N LYS A 462 -31.02 -7.79 -5.38
CA LYS A 462 -29.57 -7.52 -5.31
C LYS A 462 -29.17 -6.25 -6.06
N GLU A 463 -29.91 -5.83 -7.11
CA GLU A 463 -29.64 -4.60 -7.85
C GLU A 463 -29.99 -3.36 -7.00
N ALA A 464 -31.14 -3.36 -6.33
CA ALA A 464 -31.54 -2.30 -5.41
C ALA A 464 -30.59 -2.18 -4.19
N ILE A 465 -30.09 -3.31 -3.68
CA ILE A 465 -29.07 -3.33 -2.61
C ILE A 465 -27.72 -2.77 -3.11
N ALA A 466 -27.31 -3.11 -4.33
CA ALA A 466 -26.10 -2.56 -4.95
C ALA A 466 -26.20 -1.03 -5.14
N ASP A 467 -27.33 -0.53 -5.65
CA ASP A 467 -27.55 0.90 -5.83
C ASP A 467 -27.54 1.67 -4.49
N LEU A 468 -28.06 1.06 -3.41
CA LEU A 468 -27.96 1.61 -2.05
C LEU A 468 -26.50 1.66 -1.56
N ALA A 469 -25.73 0.58 -1.72
CA ALA A 469 -24.31 0.55 -1.33
C ALA A 469 -23.48 1.59 -2.11
N VAL A 470 -23.70 1.70 -3.43
CA VAL A 470 -23.09 2.73 -4.30
C VAL A 470 -23.44 4.13 -3.79
N LYS A 471 -24.71 4.39 -3.47
CA LYS A 471 -25.18 5.69 -2.94
C LYS A 471 -24.51 6.05 -1.61
N GLU A 472 -24.38 5.10 -0.70
CA GLU A 472 -23.73 5.34 0.60
C GLU A 472 -22.23 5.64 0.46
N VAL A 473 -21.49 4.87 -0.35
CA VAL A 473 -20.07 5.17 -0.65
C VAL A 473 -19.93 6.52 -1.35
N THR A 474 -20.81 6.83 -2.30
CA THR A 474 -20.83 8.12 -3.01
C THR A 474 -21.03 9.29 -2.03
N ASN A 475 -21.87 9.14 -1.00
CA ASN A 475 -22.06 10.16 0.04
C ASN A 475 -20.83 10.33 0.94
N MET A 476 -20.20 9.22 1.37
CA MET A 476 -18.97 9.26 2.16
C MET A 476 -17.82 9.91 1.38
N ALA A 477 -17.62 9.48 0.13
CA ALA A 477 -16.66 10.07 -0.80
C ALA A 477 -16.88 11.58 -1.01
N LYS A 478 -18.13 12.05 -1.17
CA LYS A 478 -18.43 13.49 -1.28
C LYS A 478 -17.96 14.27 -0.05
N ALA A 479 -18.14 13.73 1.16
CA ALA A 479 -17.65 14.35 2.39
C ALA A 479 -16.11 14.38 2.46
N THR A 480 -15.46 13.25 2.17
CA THR A 480 -13.99 13.13 2.16
C THR A 480 -13.34 14.06 1.13
N LEU A 481 -13.90 14.18 -0.07
CA LEU A 481 -13.39 15.08 -1.11
C LEU A 481 -13.52 16.56 -0.71
N ILE A 482 -14.65 16.97 -0.12
CA ILE A 482 -14.84 18.33 0.41
C ILE A 482 -13.83 18.61 1.55
N GLN A 483 -13.66 17.67 2.48
CA GLN A 483 -12.68 17.80 3.56
C GLN A 483 -11.23 17.89 3.05
N THR A 484 -10.89 17.10 2.03
CA THR A 484 -9.55 17.09 1.40
C THR A 484 -9.27 18.38 0.63
N TYR A 485 -10.25 18.88 -0.13
CA TYR A 485 -10.13 20.19 -0.78
C TYR A 485 -9.95 21.30 0.27
N ASN A 486 -10.73 21.25 1.35
CA ASN A 486 -10.68 22.21 2.46
C ASN A 486 -9.40 22.12 3.30
N SER A 487 -8.69 21.00 3.32
CA SER A 487 -7.40 20.90 4.01
C SER A 487 -6.25 21.49 3.17
N LYS A 488 -6.31 21.35 1.84
CA LYS A 488 -5.27 21.82 0.91
C LYS A 488 -5.38 23.30 0.51
N ASN A 489 -6.57 23.90 0.55
CA ASN A 489 -6.82 25.26 0.08
C ASN A 489 -7.20 26.22 1.20
N ASP A 490 -6.78 27.49 1.11
CA ASP A 490 -7.23 28.56 2.03
C ASP A 490 -8.73 28.84 1.93
N ILE A 491 -9.26 28.86 0.70
CA ILE A 491 -10.68 29.00 0.41
C ILE A 491 -11.39 27.69 0.72
N LYS A 492 -12.32 27.71 1.66
CA LYS A 492 -13.12 26.54 2.06
C LYS A 492 -14.42 26.50 1.25
N ILE A 493 -14.73 25.34 0.70
CA ILE A 493 -15.98 25.03 -0.01
C ILE A 493 -16.97 24.32 0.91
N SER A 494 -18.25 24.44 0.60
CA SER A 494 -19.36 23.76 1.27
C SER A 494 -19.98 22.64 0.44
N SER A 495 -19.83 22.70 -0.88
CA SER A 495 -20.44 21.80 -1.86
C SER A 495 -19.40 21.33 -2.87
N ILE A 496 -19.48 20.06 -3.29
CA ILE A 496 -18.53 19.47 -4.27
C ILE A 496 -18.64 20.17 -5.65
N GLU A 497 -19.79 20.77 -5.94
CA GLU A 497 -20.08 21.54 -7.14
C GLU A 497 -19.30 22.87 -7.21
N GLU A 498 -18.66 23.30 -6.11
CA GLU A 498 -17.72 24.43 -6.07
C GLU A 498 -16.31 24.03 -6.57
N ILE A 499 -16.03 22.73 -6.72
CA ILE A 499 -14.82 22.23 -7.40
C ILE A 499 -15.07 22.27 -8.90
N THR A 500 -14.34 23.13 -9.60
CA THR A 500 -14.45 23.37 -11.05
C THR A 500 -13.12 23.09 -11.73
N VAL A 501 -13.12 23.00 -13.05
CA VAL A 501 -11.89 22.87 -13.85
C VAL A 501 -10.96 24.11 -13.78
N GLU A 502 -11.38 25.19 -13.12
CA GLU A 502 -10.55 26.37 -12.85
C GLU A 502 -9.74 26.24 -11.55
N ASN A 503 -10.17 25.37 -10.62
CA ASN A 503 -9.53 25.18 -9.31
C ASN A 503 -9.07 23.73 -9.05
N SER A 504 -9.28 22.81 -10.00
CA SER A 504 -8.89 21.41 -9.91
C SER A 504 -8.74 20.78 -11.31
N SER A 505 -7.91 19.74 -11.43
CA SER A 505 -7.74 18.93 -12.65
C SER A 505 -9.05 18.24 -13.10
N MET A 506 -10.01 18.06 -12.19
CA MET A 506 -11.35 17.52 -12.47
C MET A 506 -12.40 18.34 -11.73
N SER A 507 -13.55 18.59 -12.36
CA SER A 507 -14.68 19.14 -11.61
C SER A 507 -15.23 18.14 -10.60
N GLY A 508 -15.85 18.63 -9.53
CA GLY A 508 -16.47 17.77 -8.52
C GLY A 508 -17.51 16.81 -9.10
N LYS A 509 -18.21 17.22 -10.17
CA LYS A 509 -19.15 16.35 -10.89
C LYS A 509 -18.45 15.15 -11.57
N GLU A 510 -17.28 15.38 -12.16
CA GLU A 510 -16.50 14.32 -12.80
C GLU A 510 -15.88 13.38 -11.76
N MET A 511 -15.37 13.93 -10.65
CA MET A 511 -14.92 13.15 -9.49
C MET A 511 -16.04 12.24 -8.96
N MET A 512 -17.25 12.77 -8.73
CA MET A 512 -18.38 11.96 -8.27
C MET A 512 -18.83 10.91 -9.31
N THR A 513 -18.64 11.19 -10.61
CA THR A 513 -18.94 10.23 -11.68
C THR A 513 -17.95 9.06 -11.67
N LEU A 514 -16.65 9.34 -11.48
CA LEU A 514 -15.63 8.30 -11.28
C LEU A 514 -15.91 7.47 -10.01
N VAL A 515 -16.19 8.11 -8.88
CA VAL A 515 -16.56 7.42 -7.62
C VAL A 515 -17.73 6.46 -7.84
N LYS A 516 -18.80 6.91 -8.51
CA LYS A 516 -19.95 6.02 -8.82
C LYS A 516 -19.53 4.86 -9.71
N GLY A 517 -18.69 5.11 -10.72
CA GLY A 517 -18.15 4.07 -11.62
C GLY A 517 -17.29 3.04 -10.89
N TYR A 518 -16.40 3.47 -10.00
CA TYR A 518 -15.57 2.58 -9.18
C TYR A 518 -16.43 1.74 -8.21
N ALA A 519 -17.38 2.36 -7.50
CA ALA A 519 -18.26 1.63 -6.57
C ALA A 519 -19.10 0.56 -7.30
N ALA A 520 -19.74 0.91 -8.42
CA ALA A 520 -20.57 -0.02 -9.18
C ALA A 520 -19.75 -1.14 -9.84
N SER A 521 -18.59 -0.82 -10.43
CA SER A 521 -17.72 -1.84 -11.04
C SER A 521 -17.07 -2.77 -10.00
N GLY A 522 -16.77 -2.27 -8.80
CA GLY A 522 -16.30 -3.09 -7.69
C GLY A 522 -17.33 -4.13 -7.26
N ILE A 523 -18.58 -3.72 -7.05
CA ILE A 523 -19.69 -4.63 -6.70
C ILE A 523 -19.94 -5.66 -7.82
N SER A 524 -20.07 -5.22 -9.07
CA SER A 524 -20.31 -6.14 -10.19
C SER A 524 -19.16 -7.15 -10.39
N SER A 525 -17.92 -6.73 -10.15
CA SER A 525 -16.76 -7.63 -10.15
C SER A 525 -16.82 -8.64 -9.00
N PHE A 526 -17.19 -8.18 -7.80
CA PHE A 526 -17.38 -9.04 -6.63
C PHE A 526 -18.48 -10.10 -6.86
N GLU A 527 -19.64 -9.71 -7.39
CA GLU A 527 -20.73 -10.66 -7.69
C GLU A 527 -20.30 -11.73 -8.69
N THR A 528 -19.58 -11.32 -9.73
CA THR A 528 -19.04 -12.22 -10.76
C THR A 528 -18.06 -13.21 -10.13
N TYR A 529 -17.01 -12.72 -9.45
CA TYR A 529 -16.00 -13.59 -8.83
C TYR A 529 -16.58 -14.47 -7.72
N SER A 530 -17.51 -13.98 -6.89
CA SER A 530 -18.12 -14.79 -5.84
C SER A 530 -18.93 -15.95 -6.44
N SER A 531 -19.68 -15.68 -7.53
CA SER A 531 -20.39 -16.71 -8.28
C SER A 531 -19.44 -17.74 -8.91
N ASP A 532 -18.35 -17.29 -9.53
CA ASP A 532 -17.35 -18.17 -10.15
C ASP A 532 -16.67 -19.08 -9.09
N TYR A 533 -16.23 -18.52 -7.96
CA TYR A 533 -15.60 -19.30 -6.89
C TYR A 533 -16.56 -20.28 -6.20
N ILE A 534 -17.85 -19.93 -6.05
CA ILE A 534 -18.87 -20.90 -5.57
C ILE A 534 -19.04 -22.04 -6.58
N ASN A 535 -19.04 -21.76 -7.89
CA ASN A 535 -19.11 -22.79 -8.93
C ASN A 535 -17.86 -23.68 -8.99
N GLU A 536 -16.69 -23.16 -8.60
CA GLU A 536 -15.45 -23.94 -8.45
C GLU A 536 -15.43 -24.82 -7.18
N GLY A 537 -16.39 -24.63 -6.26
CA GLY A 537 -16.57 -25.44 -5.06
C GLY A 537 -15.96 -24.87 -3.78
N TYR A 538 -15.55 -23.60 -3.77
CA TYR A 538 -15.16 -22.91 -2.54
C TYR A 538 -16.36 -22.67 -1.62
N SER A 539 -16.14 -22.59 -0.31
CA SER A 539 -17.19 -22.18 0.63
C SER A 539 -17.60 -20.71 0.44
N LEU A 540 -18.80 -20.34 0.88
CA LEU A 540 -19.30 -18.95 0.79
C LEU A 540 -18.37 -17.93 1.47
N GLU A 541 -17.71 -18.31 2.58
CA GLU A 541 -16.74 -17.47 3.28
C GLU A 541 -15.49 -17.24 2.44
N GLU A 542 -14.92 -18.31 1.86
CA GLU A 542 -13.76 -18.24 0.97
C GLU A 542 -14.08 -17.48 -0.31
N ALA A 543 -15.18 -17.81 -0.99
CA ALA A 543 -15.61 -17.17 -2.23
C ALA A 543 -15.80 -15.65 -2.05
N ASN A 544 -16.44 -15.22 -0.95
CA ASN A 544 -16.59 -13.80 -0.65
C ASN A 544 -15.25 -13.12 -0.33
N LEU A 545 -14.32 -13.79 0.35
CA LEU A 545 -12.98 -13.25 0.63
C LEU A 545 -12.14 -13.11 -0.65
N LEU A 546 -12.14 -14.15 -1.50
CA LEU A 546 -11.49 -14.15 -2.82
C LEU A 546 -12.06 -13.05 -3.72
N ALA A 547 -13.39 -12.98 -3.82
CA ALA A 547 -14.10 -11.98 -4.62
C ALA A 547 -13.88 -10.55 -4.12
N THR A 548 -13.78 -10.33 -2.80
CA THR A 548 -13.45 -9.01 -2.24
C THR A 548 -12.04 -8.61 -2.65
N ASN A 549 -11.05 -9.50 -2.50
CA ASN A 549 -9.67 -9.25 -2.87
C ASN A 549 -9.48 -8.98 -4.38
N LYS A 550 -10.23 -9.67 -5.26
CA LYS A 550 -10.16 -9.48 -6.72
C LYS A 550 -10.97 -8.27 -7.19
N GLY A 551 -12.17 -8.07 -6.64
CA GLY A 551 -13.08 -6.99 -7.01
C GLY A 551 -12.63 -5.60 -6.54
N SER A 552 -11.86 -5.52 -5.44
CA SER A 552 -11.31 -4.25 -4.96
C SER A 552 -10.09 -3.76 -5.74
N GLN A 553 -9.33 -4.66 -6.38
CA GLN A 553 -8.07 -4.30 -7.04
C GLN A 553 -8.25 -3.23 -8.12
N GLY A 554 -7.55 -2.10 -7.94
CA GLY A 554 -7.33 -1.09 -8.96
C GLY A 554 -6.26 -1.52 -9.97
N VAL A 555 -6.08 -0.75 -11.04
CA VAL A 555 -5.17 -1.11 -12.13
C VAL A 555 -3.70 -1.14 -11.69
N MET A 556 -3.27 -0.20 -10.82
CA MET A 556 -1.87 -0.13 -10.36
C MET A 556 -1.46 -1.35 -9.53
N ALA A 557 -2.36 -1.88 -8.70
CA ALA A 557 -2.11 -3.09 -7.89
C ALA A 557 -1.84 -4.36 -8.74
N GLN A 558 -2.09 -4.32 -10.05
CA GLN A 558 -1.79 -5.43 -10.95
C GLN A 558 -0.38 -5.37 -11.55
N LEU A 559 0.31 -4.22 -11.45
CA LEU A 559 1.67 -4.02 -11.94
C LEU A 559 2.69 -4.77 -11.06
N PRO A 560 3.87 -5.13 -11.61
CA PRO A 560 5.00 -5.56 -10.80
C PRO A 560 5.47 -4.44 -9.88
N THR A 561 5.89 -4.79 -8.66
CA THR A 561 6.42 -3.83 -7.67
C THR A 561 7.60 -3.04 -8.23
N SER A 562 8.44 -3.65 -9.09
CA SER A 562 9.55 -2.94 -9.73
C SER A 562 9.13 -1.81 -10.70
N VAL A 563 7.95 -1.93 -11.30
CA VAL A 563 7.35 -0.90 -12.18
C VAL A 563 6.62 0.14 -11.34
N ASP A 564 5.88 -0.33 -10.33
CA ASP A 564 5.17 0.48 -9.33
C ASP A 564 6.14 1.45 -8.62
N GLU A 565 7.18 0.92 -7.97
CA GLU A 565 8.27 1.68 -7.34
C GLU A 565 8.94 2.66 -8.31
N SER A 566 9.18 2.25 -9.56
CA SER A 566 9.83 3.11 -10.56
C SER A 566 8.94 4.27 -11.00
N LEU A 567 7.64 4.04 -11.14
CA LEU A 567 6.66 5.07 -11.47
C LEU A 567 6.43 6.00 -10.28
N GLN A 568 6.43 5.48 -9.04
CA GLN A 568 6.35 6.28 -7.82
C GLN A 568 7.61 7.14 -7.62
N GLU A 569 8.81 6.56 -7.81
CA GLU A 569 10.08 7.32 -7.85
C GLU A 569 10.02 8.48 -8.87
N MET A 570 9.35 8.29 -10.01
CA MET A 570 9.14 9.35 -11.00
C MET A 570 8.03 10.35 -10.63
N GLY A 571 7.00 9.92 -9.91
CA GLY A 571 5.94 10.77 -9.37
C GLY A 571 6.47 11.76 -8.33
N ASP A 572 7.36 11.30 -7.45
CA ASP A 572 7.99 12.12 -6.41
C ASP A 572 9.21 12.94 -6.93
N MET A 573 9.57 12.82 -8.21
CA MET A 573 10.82 13.35 -8.73
C MET A 573 10.78 14.86 -9.03
N ASN A 574 11.29 15.67 -8.10
CA ASN A 574 11.62 17.08 -8.37
C ASN A 574 12.74 17.18 -9.42
N THR A 575 12.34 17.24 -10.69
CA THR A 575 13.28 17.12 -11.82
C THR A 575 14.10 18.39 -12.01
N TYR A 576 13.54 19.57 -11.70
CA TYR A 576 14.31 20.82 -11.66
C TYR A 576 15.44 20.76 -10.62
N GLY A 577 15.16 20.27 -9.40
CA GLY A 577 16.17 20.10 -8.36
C GLY A 577 17.28 19.13 -8.76
N ILE A 578 16.94 18.00 -9.38
CA ILE A 578 17.94 17.04 -9.89
C ILE A 578 18.81 17.66 -10.99
N ILE A 579 18.22 18.29 -12.00
CA ILE A 579 19.00 18.82 -13.13
C ILE A 579 19.84 20.02 -12.68
N VAL A 580 19.31 20.93 -11.85
CA VAL A 580 20.07 22.08 -11.34
C VAL A 580 21.10 21.66 -10.29
N GLY A 581 20.69 20.98 -9.23
CA GLY A 581 21.56 20.60 -8.11
C GLY A 581 22.57 19.51 -8.47
N VAL A 582 22.09 18.33 -8.88
CA VAL A 582 22.93 17.15 -9.11
C VAL A 582 23.72 17.28 -10.42
N VAL A 583 23.03 17.51 -11.55
CA VAL A 583 23.68 17.50 -12.87
C VAL A 583 24.45 18.80 -13.14
N SER A 584 23.86 19.95 -12.82
CA SER A 584 24.47 21.24 -13.17
C SER A 584 25.52 21.66 -12.13
N PHE A 585 25.15 21.88 -10.86
CA PHE A 585 26.12 22.26 -9.82
C PHE A 585 27.12 21.15 -9.50
N GLY A 586 26.72 19.87 -9.56
CA GLY A 586 27.61 18.75 -9.22
C GLY A 586 28.58 18.31 -10.31
N ILE A 587 28.25 18.55 -11.60
CA ILE A 587 29.04 18.08 -12.74
C ILE A 587 29.30 19.21 -13.74
N ALA A 588 28.29 19.74 -14.42
CA ALA A 588 28.48 20.64 -15.56
C ALA A 588 29.22 21.94 -15.19
N ALA A 589 28.79 22.59 -14.11
CA ALA A 589 29.36 23.82 -13.57
C ALA A 589 30.63 23.62 -12.74
N LEU A 590 31.18 22.39 -12.72
CA LEU A 590 32.43 22.03 -12.05
C LEU A 590 33.56 21.83 -13.08
N LEU A 591 33.22 21.46 -14.33
CA LEU A 591 34.18 21.17 -15.40
C LEU A 591 35.11 22.34 -15.77
N ILE A 592 34.56 23.53 -16.07
CA ILE A 592 35.38 24.68 -16.49
C ILE A 592 36.23 25.22 -15.32
N PRO A 593 35.68 25.42 -14.11
CA PRO A 593 36.49 25.78 -12.93
C PRO A 593 37.61 24.77 -12.68
N LEU A 594 37.34 23.46 -12.68
CA LEU A 594 38.34 22.41 -12.44
C LEU A 594 39.56 22.53 -13.37
N VAL A 595 39.36 22.73 -14.67
CA VAL A 595 40.46 22.92 -15.63
C VAL A 595 41.22 24.23 -15.34
N TYR A 596 40.50 25.30 -15.01
CA TYR A 596 41.12 26.57 -14.64
C TYR A 596 41.93 26.50 -13.34
N THR A 597 41.42 25.82 -12.31
CA THR A 597 42.09 25.60 -11.02
C THR A 597 43.40 24.82 -11.18
N ILE A 598 43.42 23.79 -12.04
CA ILE A 598 44.65 23.05 -12.38
C ILE A 598 45.68 23.98 -13.04
N LEU A 599 45.26 24.76 -14.04
CA LEU A 599 46.12 25.70 -14.74
C LEU A 599 46.59 26.86 -13.86
N LEU A 600 45.73 27.35 -12.96
CA LEU A 600 46.07 28.43 -12.06
C LEU A 600 47.05 27.96 -10.99
N SER A 601 46.79 26.82 -10.35
CA SER A 601 47.69 26.28 -9.31
C SER A 601 49.12 26.06 -9.84
N LYS A 602 49.28 25.52 -11.05
CA LYS A 602 50.63 25.37 -11.64
C LYS A 602 51.31 26.73 -11.85
N ASN A 603 50.59 27.75 -12.33
CA ASN A 603 51.13 29.08 -12.67
C ASN A 603 51.53 29.88 -11.43
N LEU A 604 50.79 29.70 -10.31
CA LEU A 604 51.06 30.43 -9.07
C LEU A 604 52.32 29.95 -8.33
N VAL A 605 52.68 28.66 -8.46
CA VAL A 605 53.80 28.06 -7.72
C VAL A 605 54.78 27.32 -8.62
N SER A 606 54.45 26.13 -9.15
CA SER A 606 55.40 25.27 -9.88
C SER A 606 56.04 25.93 -11.11
N GLU A 607 55.32 26.76 -11.87
CA GLU A 607 55.85 27.48 -13.03
C GLU A 607 56.86 28.56 -12.62
N LYS A 608 56.62 29.26 -11.50
CA LYS A 608 57.57 30.25 -10.96
C LYS A 608 58.86 29.60 -10.43
N VAL A 609 58.79 28.33 -10.02
CA VAL A 609 59.97 27.51 -9.67
C VAL A 609 60.70 27.04 -10.92
N GLU A 610 60.00 26.42 -11.88
CA GLU A 610 60.62 25.86 -13.10
C GLU A 610 61.25 26.92 -14.01
N THR A 611 60.67 28.12 -14.07
CA THR A 611 61.21 29.26 -14.84
C THR A 611 62.31 30.04 -14.12
N GLY A 612 62.64 29.70 -12.86
CA GLY A 612 63.55 30.47 -12.01
C GLY A 612 63.04 31.87 -11.59
N SER A 613 61.87 32.30 -12.08
CA SER A 613 61.35 33.66 -11.83
C SER A 613 61.08 33.96 -10.35
N LEU A 614 60.88 32.92 -9.53
CA LEU A 614 60.77 33.03 -8.07
C LEU A 614 62.02 33.65 -7.41
N ALA A 615 63.22 33.51 -8.00
CA ALA A 615 64.45 34.11 -7.48
C ALA A 615 64.36 35.65 -7.42
N PHE A 616 63.77 36.26 -8.45
CA PHE A 616 63.55 37.72 -8.48
C PHE A 616 62.53 38.16 -7.42
N THR A 617 61.47 37.37 -7.20
CA THR A 617 60.49 37.65 -6.13
C THR A 617 61.14 37.59 -4.75
N LEU A 618 61.94 36.56 -4.47
CA LEU A 618 62.65 36.37 -3.19
C LEU A 618 63.84 37.34 -2.99
N SER A 619 64.28 38.05 -4.03
CA SER A 619 65.28 39.12 -3.93
C SER A 619 64.68 40.43 -3.38
N THR A 620 63.34 40.57 -3.38
CA THR A 620 62.63 41.63 -2.64
C THR A 620 62.49 41.20 -1.16
N PRO A 621 62.17 42.10 -0.20
CA PRO A 621 62.03 41.73 1.22
C PRO A 621 60.74 40.94 1.52
N THR A 622 60.54 39.81 0.84
CA THR A 622 59.45 38.85 1.04
C THR A 622 60.01 37.49 1.45
N THR A 623 59.33 36.77 2.34
CA THR A 623 59.76 35.44 2.79
C THR A 623 59.07 34.34 2.00
N ARG A 624 59.69 33.15 1.86
CA ARG A 624 59.07 31.97 1.23
C ARG A 624 57.68 31.66 1.80
N THR A 625 57.52 31.77 3.13
CA THR A 625 56.23 31.59 3.82
C THR A 625 55.21 32.68 3.44
N SER A 626 55.63 33.94 3.28
CA SER A 626 54.72 35.00 2.84
C SER A 626 54.31 34.86 1.38
N PHE A 627 55.23 34.44 0.51
CA PHE A 627 54.92 34.12 -0.88
C PHE A 627 53.84 33.02 -0.95
N ILE A 628 54.10 31.84 -0.35
CA ILE A 628 53.21 30.69 -0.52
C ILE A 628 51.84 30.90 0.13
N PHE A 629 51.79 31.58 1.28
CA PHE A 629 50.53 31.98 1.92
C PHE A 629 49.74 32.96 1.04
N THR A 630 50.40 33.94 0.42
CA THR A 630 49.73 34.89 -0.46
C THR A 630 49.18 34.23 -1.73
N GLN A 631 49.89 33.26 -2.31
CA GLN A 631 49.40 32.50 -3.46
C GLN A 631 48.24 31.58 -3.09
N ALA A 632 48.27 30.93 -1.92
CA ALA A 632 47.12 30.17 -1.39
C ALA A 632 45.88 31.07 -1.23
N CYS A 633 46.03 32.24 -0.59
CA CYS A 633 44.94 33.22 -0.47
C CYS A 633 44.40 33.68 -1.84
N TYR A 634 45.26 33.81 -2.86
CA TYR A 634 44.83 34.18 -4.20
C TYR A 634 44.05 33.05 -4.90
N LEU A 635 44.48 31.79 -4.76
CA LEU A 635 43.75 30.64 -5.30
C LEU A 635 42.36 30.50 -4.65
N ILE A 636 42.27 30.56 -3.32
CA ILE A 636 41.00 30.53 -2.57
C ILE A 636 40.07 31.70 -2.96
N PHE A 637 40.63 32.90 -3.15
CA PHE A 637 39.88 34.07 -3.62
C PHE A 637 39.35 33.89 -5.06
N SER A 638 40.12 33.22 -5.92
CA SER A 638 39.72 32.86 -7.28
C SER A 638 38.51 31.93 -7.29
N GLU A 639 38.56 30.85 -6.49
CA GLU A 639 37.43 29.92 -6.30
C GLU A 639 36.19 30.64 -5.76
N ALA A 640 36.37 31.53 -4.77
CA ALA A 640 35.27 32.29 -4.18
C ALA A 640 34.60 33.26 -5.17
N ILE A 641 35.36 33.87 -6.09
CA ILE A 641 34.79 34.69 -7.17
C ILE A 641 34.00 33.81 -8.14
N MET A 642 34.54 32.68 -8.58
CA MET A 642 33.85 31.78 -9.51
C MET A 642 32.52 31.29 -8.89
N ALA A 643 32.54 30.85 -7.63
CA ALA A 643 31.33 30.45 -6.91
C ALA A 643 30.31 31.58 -6.73
N LEU A 644 30.75 32.79 -6.35
CA LEU A 644 29.85 33.93 -6.19
C LEU A 644 29.20 34.36 -7.51
N THR A 645 29.96 34.39 -8.61
CA THR A 645 29.41 34.69 -9.93
C THR A 645 28.41 33.63 -10.39
N LEU A 646 28.71 32.35 -10.15
CA LEU A 646 27.80 31.24 -10.45
C LEU A 646 26.48 31.36 -9.67
N LEU A 647 26.54 31.65 -8.37
CA LEU A 647 25.36 31.86 -7.51
C LEU A 647 24.52 33.04 -8.00
N LEU A 648 25.14 34.21 -8.22
CA LEU A 648 24.43 35.43 -8.65
C LEU A 648 23.71 35.23 -9.99
N PHE A 649 24.37 34.64 -10.99
CA PHE A 649 23.73 34.36 -12.28
C PHE A 649 22.64 33.28 -12.17
N SER A 650 22.81 32.28 -11.28
CA SER A 650 21.78 31.25 -11.07
C SER A 650 20.52 31.83 -10.42
N ILE A 651 20.66 32.73 -9.42
CA ILE A 651 19.52 33.46 -8.84
C ILE A 651 18.85 34.33 -9.91
N LEU A 652 19.63 35.16 -10.64
CA LEU A 652 19.08 36.04 -11.67
C LEU A 652 18.33 35.26 -12.76
N THR A 653 18.85 34.10 -13.19
CA THR A 653 18.19 33.29 -14.22
C THR A 653 16.93 32.61 -13.69
N ARG A 654 16.90 32.18 -12.42
CA ARG A 654 15.68 31.67 -11.77
C ARG A 654 14.56 32.70 -11.83
N GLU A 655 14.83 33.95 -11.40
CA GLU A 655 13.83 35.02 -11.43
C GLU A 655 13.36 35.34 -12.86
N ILE A 656 14.27 35.34 -13.84
CA ILE A 656 13.91 35.49 -15.26
C ILE A 656 13.04 34.31 -15.76
N GLY A 657 13.32 33.08 -15.33
CA GLY A 657 12.54 31.88 -15.69
C GLY A 657 11.12 31.88 -15.11
N ILE A 658 10.96 32.38 -13.87
CA ILE A 658 9.64 32.59 -13.26
C ILE A 658 8.86 33.66 -14.04
N LEU A 659 9.50 34.80 -14.35
CA LEU A 659 8.90 35.87 -15.16
C LEU A 659 8.58 35.44 -16.61
N ALA A 660 9.27 34.42 -17.14
CA ALA A 660 9.02 33.84 -18.45
C ALA A 660 7.81 32.89 -18.49
N GLY A 661 7.19 32.59 -17.35
CA GLY A 661 5.94 31.83 -17.25
C GLY A 661 6.03 30.48 -16.52
N SER A 662 7.21 30.08 -16.03
CA SER A 662 7.35 28.84 -15.25
C SER A 662 7.22 29.09 -13.75
N THR A 663 5.98 29.12 -13.25
CA THR A 663 5.65 29.22 -11.81
C THR A 663 6.21 28.05 -10.99
N ASP A 664 6.35 26.86 -11.60
CA ASP A 664 6.86 25.66 -10.93
C ASP A 664 8.28 25.81 -10.36
N LEU A 665 9.08 26.74 -10.91
CA LEU A 665 10.43 27.05 -10.40
C LEU A 665 10.39 27.68 -8.99
N GLU A 666 9.27 28.26 -8.57
CA GLU A 666 9.16 28.87 -7.25
C GLU A 666 9.22 27.81 -6.15
N SER A 667 8.37 26.78 -6.24
CA SER A 667 8.28 25.67 -5.32
C SER A 667 9.38 24.62 -5.51
N SER A 668 9.73 24.33 -6.77
CA SER A 668 10.64 23.22 -7.11
C SER A 668 12.12 23.57 -6.96
N LEU A 669 12.47 24.86 -6.93
CA LEU A 669 13.84 25.33 -6.75
C LEU A 669 13.88 26.52 -5.77
N PRO A 670 13.74 26.29 -4.45
CA PRO A 670 13.88 27.33 -3.45
C PRO A 670 15.22 28.06 -3.53
N ILE A 671 15.23 29.36 -3.18
CA ILE A 671 16.47 30.16 -3.13
C ILE A 671 17.46 29.59 -2.12
N LEU A 672 16.97 28.99 -1.02
CA LEU A 672 17.79 28.32 -0.01
C LEU A 672 18.58 27.15 -0.62
N ASP A 673 17.89 26.24 -1.31
CA ASP A 673 18.48 25.09 -2.00
C ASP A 673 19.54 25.53 -3.01
N LEU A 674 19.24 26.57 -3.80
CA LEU A 674 20.18 27.14 -4.77
C LEU A 674 21.45 27.70 -4.11
N CYS A 675 21.32 28.32 -2.93
CA CYS A 675 22.47 28.75 -2.14
C CYS A 675 23.27 27.56 -1.60
N LEU A 676 22.60 26.48 -1.21
CA LEU A 676 23.24 25.25 -0.75
C LEU A 676 23.97 24.55 -1.92
N TYR A 677 23.38 24.41 -3.10
CA TYR A 677 24.06 23.84 -4.28
C TYR A 677 25.31 24.63 -4.67
N ALA A 678 25.25 25.96 -4.63
CA ALA A 678 26.41 26.81 -4.88
C ALA A 678 27.50 26.66 -3.81
N LEU A 679 27.13 26.56 -2.53
CA LEU A 679 28.05 26.28 -1.42
C LEU A 679 28.71 24.90 -1.58
N GLY A 680 27.95 23.89 -2.00
CA GLY A 680 28.42 22.55 -2.29
C GLY A 680 29.48 22.51 -3.40
N ASN A 681 29.16 23.06 -4.57
CA ASN A 681 30.10 23.19 -5.68
C ASN A 681 31.37 23.97 -5.26
N PHE A 682 31.21 25.08 -4.52
CA PHE A 682 32.35 25.84 -3.98
C PHE A 682 33.26 24.97 -3.09
N MET A 683 32.69 24.16 -2.19
CA MET A 683 33.48 23.31 -1.28
C MET A 683 34.21 22.18 -2.01
N VAL A 684 33.61 21.58 -3.04
CA VAL A 684 34.30 20.59 -3.90
C VAL A 684 35.42 21.27 -4.70
N SER A 685 35.14 22.40 -5.35
CA SER A 685 36.14 23.18 -6.10
C SER A 685 37.29 23.64 -5.20
N LEU A 686 37.00 24.05 -3.96
CA LEU A 686 37.99 24.41 -2.94
C LEU A 686 38.86 23.21 -2.53
N ALA A 687 38.27 22.02 -2.32
CA ALA A 687 39.03 20.80 -2.01
C ALA A 687 39.95 20.38 -3.18
N ILE A 688 39.45 20.43 -4.42
CA ILE A 688 40.24 20.19 -5.64
C ILE A 688 41.36 21.23 -5.78
N SER A 689 41.10 22.50 -5.47
CA SER A 689 42.12 23.55 -5.48
C SER A 689 43.23 23.29 -4.48
N GLY A 690 42.91 22.78 -3.28
CA GLY A 690 43.89 22.41 -2.26
C GLY A 690 44.78 21.23 -2.68
N ILE A 691 44.20 20.20 -3.30
CA ILE A 691 44.97 19.07 -3.86
C ILE A 691 45.92 19.55 -4.96
N ASN A 692 45.43 20.34 -5.91
CA ASN A 692 46.25 20.93 -6.96
C ASN A 692 47.33 21.87 -6.42
N PHE A 693 47.07 22.57 -5.31
CA PHE A 693 48.04 23.43 -4.64
C PHE A 693 49.15 22.61 -3.97
N LEU A 694 48.78 21.52 -3.28
CA LEU A 694 49.72 20.59 -2.67
C LEU A 694 50.70 19.99 -3.70
N THR A 695 50.21 19.52 -4.85
CA THR A 695 51.10 18.96 -5.89
C THR A 695 51.98 20.03 -6.54
N SER A 696 51.46 21.24 -6.74
CA SER A 696 52.23 22.40 -7.25
C SER A 696 53.30 22.88 -6.26
N CYS A 697 53.08 22.71 -4.95
CA CYS A 697 54.10 22.91 -3.92
C CYS A 697 55.17 21.81 -3.97
N HIS A 698 54.77 20.55 -4.13
CA HIS A 698 55.63 19.38 -4.01
C HIS A 698 56.57 19.18 -5.22
N PHE A 699 56.08 19.28 -6.46
CA PHE A 699 56.89 19.04 -7.66
C PHE A 699 57.64 20.29 -8.12
N ASN A 700 58.84 20.12 -8.70
CA ASN A 700 59.63 21.23 -9.28
C ASN A 700 59.37 21.42 -10.78
N LYS A 701 58.81 20.42 -11.48
CA LYS A 701 58.40 20.51 -12.88
C LYS A 701 56.89 20.65 -12.98
N THR A 702 56.42 21.60 -13.79
CA THR A 702 54.99 21.82 -14.06
C THR A 702 54.32 20.58 -14.63
N SER A 703 55.01 19.82 -15.49
CA SER A 703 54.48 18.58 -16.08
C SER A 703 54.14 17.51 -15.03
N GLN A 704 54.96 17.38 -13.98
CA GLN A 704 54.70 16.45 -12.87
C GLN A 704 53.58 16.97 -11.95
N SER A 705 53.55 18.27 -11.67
CA SER A 705 52.49 18.92 -10.90
C SER A 705 51.11 18.70 -11.53
N ILE A 706 50.98 18.98 -12.84
CA ILE A 706 49.74 18.78 -13.61
C ILE A 706 49.39 17.28 -13.68
N GLY A 707 50.38 16.43 -13.98
CA GLY A 707 50.16 14.99 -14.15
C GLY A 707 49.58 14.32 -12.90
N VAL A 708 50.05 14.70 -11.71
CA VAL A 708 49.54 14.15 -10.44
C VAL A 708 48.29 14.89 -9.96
N GLY A 709 48.35 16.21 -9.79
CA GLY A 709 47.24 16.98 -9.21
C GLY A 709 46.03 17.03 -10.14
N GLY A 710 46.26 17.42 -11.39
CA GLY A 710 45.23 17.45 -12.44
C GLY A 710 44.73 16.05 -12.80
N GLY A 711 45.62 15.04 -12.78
CA GLY A 711 45.23 13.64 -12.96
C GLY A 711 44.24 13.16 -11.90
N ILE A 712 44.52 13.43 -10.61
CA ILE A 712 43.62 13.10 -9.50
C ILE A 712 42.28 13.87 -9.63
N ALA A 713 42.32 15.16 -9.94
CA ALA A 713 41.11 15.97 -10.12
C ALA A 713 40.23 15.45 -11.26
N ILE A 714 40.81 15.09 -12.41
CA ILE A 714 40.09 14.52 -13.55
C ILE A 714 39.56 13.11 -13.22
N PHE A 715 40.33 12.29 -12.49
CA PHE A 715 39.86 10.97 -12.03
C PHE A 715 38.63 11.08 -11.13
N PHE A 716 38.64 11.99 -10.15
CA PHE A 716 37.47 12.28 -9.30
C PHE A 716 36.27 12.76 -10.11
N PHE A 717 36.49 13.62 -11.11
CA PHE A 717 35.42 14.10 -11.99
C PHE A 717 34.80 12.98 -12.84
N ILE A 718 35.60 12.10 -13.45
CA ILE A 718 35.12 10.95 -14.24
C ILE A 718 34.34 9.98 -13.34
N CYS A 719 34.85 9.68 -12.14
CA CYS A 719 34.14 8.85 -11.16
C CYS A 719 32.80 9.49 -10.75
N SER A 720 32.72 10.82 -10.66
CA SER A 720 31.47 11.55 -10.38
C SER A 720 30.43 11.37 -11.49
N ILE A 721 30.85 11.40 -12.77
CA ILE A 721 29.95 11.18 -13.92
C ILE A 721 29.42 9.74 -13.93
N LEU A 722 30.29 8.75 -13.72
CA LEU A 722 29.89 7.34 -13.70
C LEU A 722 28.98 7.04 -12.50
N GLY A 723 29.31 7.59 -11.33
CA GLY A 723 28.56 7.42 -10.09
C GLY A 723 27.14 7.96 -10.12
N LEU A 724 26.85 8.98 -10.95
CA LEU A 724 25.52 9.56 -11.16
C LEU A 724 24.48 8.47 -11.50
N PHE A 725 24.83 7.53 -12.39
CA PHE A 725 23.95 6.47 -12.87
C PHE A 725 23.56 5.44 -11.80
N ALA A 726 24.16 5.49 -10.61
CA ALA A 726 23.76 4.69 -9.44
C ALA A 726 22.97 5.48 -8.38
N THR A 727 22.80 6.79 -8.54
CA THR A 727 22.09 7.63 -7.56
C THR A 727 20.57 7.61 -7.77
N LYS A 728 19.81 8.03 -6.74
CA LYS A 728 18.36 8.25 -6.85
C LYS A 728 17.95 9.43 -7.77
N ALA A 729 18.92 10.18 -8.30
CA ALA A 729 18.66 11.20 -9.32
C ALA A 729 18.29 10.58 -10.69
N ILE A 730 18.49 9.27 -10.85
CA ILE A 730 18.20 8.50 -12.05
C ILE A 730 17.12 7.47 -11.70
N PRO A 731 15.99 7.42 -12.44
CA PRO A 731 14.90 6.48 -12.18
C PRO A 731 15.34 5.02 -12.15
N GLY A 732 14.73 4.21 -11.26
CA GLY A 732 15.06 2.79 -11.06
C GLY A 732 15.13 1.94 -12.33
N THR A 733 14.38 2.27 -13.37
CA THR A 733 14.39 1.59 -14.68
C THR A 733 15.72 1.64 -15.42
N ILE A 734 16.49 2.72 -15.25
CA ILE A 734 17.79 2.96 -15.92
C ILE A 734 18.96 3.09 -14.94
N ARG A 735 18.70 2.97 -13.64
CA ARG A 735 19.70 3.01 -12.56
C ARG A 735 20.57 1.75 -12.55
N ILE A 736 21.89 1.92 -12.57
CA ILE A 736 22.88 0.83 -12.61
C ILE A 736 23.59 0.73 -11.26
N THR A 737 23.11 -0.13 -10.36
CA THR A 737 23.62 -0.29 -8.99
C THR A 737 25.14 -0.54 -8.91
N MET A 738 25.71 -1.25 -9.88
CA MET A 738 27.17 -1.50 -9.96
C MET A 738 28.01 -0.22 -10.10
N MET A 739 27.45 0.88 -10.64
CA MET A 739 28.16 2.15 -10.75
C MET A 739 28.34 2.88 -9.40
N SER A 740 27.69 2.40 -8.33
CA SER A 740 27.83 2.96 -6.97
C SER A 740 29.27 2.91 -6.45
N LEU A 741 30.09 1.97 -6.94
CA LEU A 741 31.52 1.88 -6.64
C LEU A 741 32.25 3.21 -6.90
N PHE A 742 31.91 3.91 -7.99
CA PHE A 742 32.56 5.16 -8.36
C PHE A 742 32.26 6.32 -7.40
N ASN A 743 31.10 6.30 -6.71
CA ASN A 743 30.78 7.30 -5.69
C ASN A 743 31.72 7.23 -4.48
N TYR A 744 32.27 6.05 -4.17
CA TYR A 744 33.26 5.89 -3.10
C TYR A 744 34.70 6.25 -3.52
N LEU A 745 34.95 6.43 -4.82
CA LEU A 745 36.28 6.73 -5.39
C LEU A 745 36.50 8.22 -5.68
N THR A 746 35.51 9.08 -5.43
CA THR A 746 35.56 10.52 -5.69
C THR A 746 35.24 11.34 -4.45
N ILE A 747 35.88 12.51 -4.29
CA ILE A 747 35.47 13.48 -3.28
C ILE A 747 34.21 14.25 -3.69
N ASN A 748 33.85 14.25 -4.99
CA ASN A 748 32.69 14.99 -5.50
C ASN A 748 31.37 14.47 -4.93
N SER A 749 31.28 13.18 -4.57
CA SER A 749 30.10 12.56 -3.96
C SER A 749 29.81 13.04 -2.53
N LEU A 750 30.73 13.77 -1.91
CA LEU A 750 30.49 14.50 -0.65
C LEU A 750 29.61 15.74 -0.87
N PHE A 751 29.47 16.22 -2.10
CA PHE A 751 28.40 17.17 -2.44
C PHE A 751 27.10 16.40 -2.72
N ASP A 752 26.31 16.22 -1.67
CA ASP A 752 25.01 15.56 -1.76
C ASP A 752 23.87 16.56 -2.03
N ALA A 753 23.64 16.86 -3.31
CA ALA A 753 22.51 17.68 -3.72
C ALA A 753 21.14 17.01 -3.43
N LEU A 754 21.06 15.69 -3.33
CA LEU A 754 19.80 14.99 -3.03
C LEU A 754 19.39 15.20 -1.57
N SER A 755 20.34 15.20 -0.62
CA SER A 755 20.07 15.55 0.78
C SER A 755 19.47 16.95 0.95
N VAL A 756 19.89 17.92 0.13
CA VAL A 756 19.30 19.28 0.13
C VAL A 756 17.84 19.22 -0.31
N MET A 757 17.57 18.56 -1.44
CA MET A 757 16.20 18.41 -1.97
C MET A 757 15.24 17.71 -1.01
N SER A 758 15.73 16.72 -0.25
CA SER A 758 14.94 15.97 0.73
C SER A 758 14.82 16.67 2.09
N GLY A 759 15.43 17.84 2.28
CA GLY A 759 15.47 18.54 3.57
C GLY A 759 16.36 17.90 4.64
N ASP A 760 17.19 16.90 4.30
CA ASP A 760 18.17 16.31 5.22
C ASP A 760 19.44 17.16 5.29
N TYR A 761 19.30 18.32 5.93
CA TYR A 761 20.41 19.24 6.15
C TYR A 761 21.51 18.64 7.03
N PHE A 762 21.21 17.67 7.90
CA PHE A 762 22.20 17.09 8.80
C PHE A 762 23.24 16.27 8.02
N THR A 763 22.79 15.35 7.17
CA THR A 763 23.68 14.56 6.31
C THR A 763 24.45 15.46 5.35
N TYR A 764 23.80 16.48 4.79
CA TYR A 764 24.43 17.46 3.90
C TYR A 764 25.61 18.19 4.57
N TRP A 765 25.39 18.81 5.74
CA TRP A 765 26.43 19.53 6.46
C TRP A 765 27.56 18.62 6.95
N PHE A 766 27.24 17.39 7.34
CA PHE A 766 28.24 16.39 7.75
C PHE A 766 29.18 16.02 6.59
N LYS A 767 28.66 15.79 5.37
CA LYS A 767 29.49 15.52 4.19
C LYS A 767 30.33 16.74 3.77
N LEU A 768 29.74 17.94 3.79
CA LEU A 768 30.45 19.20 3.53
C LEU A 768 31.67 19.41 4.46
N MET A 769 31.55 19.03 5.73
CA MET A 769 32.64 19.18 6.71
C MET A 769 33.91 18.44 6.25
N PHE A 770 33.79 17.25 5.64
CA PHE A 770 34.94 16.49 5.14
C PHE A 770 35.63 17.18 3.96
N LEU A 771 34.88 17.80 3.04
CA LEU A 771 35.45 18.61 1.95
C LEU A 771 36.27 19.78 2.49
N LEU A 772 35.74 20.48 3.51
CA LEU A 772 36.45 21.58 4.16
C LEU A 772 37.72 21.10 4.88
N ILE A 773 37.68 19.94 5.55
CA ILE A 773 38.86 19.32 6.17
C ILE A 773 39.91 18.97 5.11
N ILE A 774 39.52 18.34 4.00
CA ILE A 774 40.43 18.00 2.89
C ILE A 774 41.09 19.26 2.33
N ALA A 775 40.33 20.33 2.10
CA ALA A 775 40.87 21.62 1.65
C ALA A 775 41.90 22.18 2.65
N ILE A 776 41.54 22.30 3.93
CA ILE A 776 42.43 22.85 4.97
C ILE A 776 43.73 22.03 5.08
N VAL A 777 43.62 20.70 5.12
CA VAL A 777 44.77 19.79 5.26
C VAL A 777 45.69 19.88 4.05
N THR A 778 45.15 19.86 2.83
CA THR A 778 45.97 19.90 1.60
C THR A 778 46.67 21.24 1.41
N TYR A 779 45.98 22.37 1.63
CA TYR A 779 46.61 23.70 1.64
C TYR A 779 47.70 23.84 2.71
N PHE A 780 47.46 23.32 3.92
CA PHE A 780 48.42 23.40 5.03
C PHE A 780 49.67 22.54 4.78
N ILE A 781 49.51 21.29 4.34
CA ILE A 781 50.63 20.40 4.01
C ILE A 781 51.44 21.00 2.85
N GLY A 782 50.80 21.53 1.80
CA GLY A 782 51.50 22.16 0.67
C GLY A 782 52.36 23.34 1.10
N ALA A 783 51.81 24.22 1.95
CA ALA A 783 52.55 25.36 2.50
C ALA A 783 53.72 24.94 3.41
N LEU A 784 53.60 23.84 4.16
CA LEU A 784 54.68 23.29 4.98
C LEU A 784 55.79 22.64 4.16
N ASP A 785 55.42 21.89 3.12
CA ASP A 785 56.37 21.21 2.23
C ASP A 785 57.21 22.23 1.47
N PHE A 786 56.56 23.21 0.81
CA PHE A 786 57.23 24.30 0.10
C PHE A 786 58.18 25.12 1.00
N LYS A 787 57.90 25.23 2.30
CA LYS A 787 58.77 25.93 3.26
C LYS A 787 60.10 25.18 3.50
N LYS A 788 60.08 23.84 3.48
CA LYS A 788 61.26 22.98 3.72
C LYS A 788 62.00 22.59 2.45
N LYS A 789 61.38 22.79 1.29
CA LYS A 789 61.87 22.39 -0.02
C LYS A 789 63.17 23.08 -0.45
N ASP A 790 64.08 22.30 -1.01
CA ASP A 790 65.21 22.81 -1.78
C ASP A 790 64.71 23.26 -3.17
N LEU A 791 64.87 24.55 -3.42
CA LEU A 791 64.50 25.19 -4.68
C LEU A 791 65.75 25.30 -5.56
N PRO A 792 65.71 24.81 -6.82
CA PRO A 792 66.74 25.13 -7.81
C PRO A 792 66.55 26.59 -8.24
N LEU A 793 67.23 27.51 -7.56
CA LEU A 793 67.22 28.96 -7.78
C LEU A 793 68.55 29.42 -8.38
#